data_AF-A0A7T6XKV2-F1
#
_entry.id   AF-A0A7T6XKV2-F1
#
_cell.length_a   1.000
_cell.length_b   1.000
_cell.length_c   1.000
_cell.angle_alpha   90.00
_cell.angle_beta   90.00
_cell.angle_gamma   90.00
#
_symmetry.space_group_name_H-M   'P 1'
#
loop_
_entity.id
_entity.type
_entity.pdbx_description
1 polymer ?
#
loop_
_entity_poly.entity_id
_entity_poly.type
_entity_poly.pdbx_seq_one_letter_code
_entity_poly.pdbx_strand_id
1 'polypeptide(L)'
;MDRQRKRELRDLNERAWAGESDVFPTSKSLDSALKKNTAFIKRLRTGISASALSTFLADIRTLSLHKYLSEIISACYEGLCKLKTPGEIAAGVEVVSALHQRFGPWEFTRQIGWLLGRGLSTPDKAQLKALSQEIREREEKDRLSRHRVLLRVVTELWLVNVLKTLDDVERPEELGAKGKEGAVGIGNKPSDAPLKAKTPVTGAKDQDKQADPFPLEVLKELLGHDRDHTNLPLAVLFVKSFSWDIVGSKLAEDGRKPGEVDGATTISAADAQTTETNEDAHLETDLPLTPEKTQQRFRSILSRYLEDVKAHVVRDQRALAQQNRRNAEAYVKSGEIFEDRQANFEKQSKVLEKLVANTQVLCEALGTDMPDLAEKEPTDASASGGIGLVKTTDYLRGQGEGAGIWEDEEERRFYENLVDLKGKVPAVLLEDGKKKKSEAEESGKRKPDGETADSAEPSDEKSAADADDQSTAIASKTVGAQVDSLLAKLPELQTKDQVDQFALDFCWVNSKASRNRLVKAVSDIPKGRIDLLPLYSRLVATLGQYLPDIPQGLTTYLDEEFRSLQRRKSKEFLGQVRMSNVRYLAELTKFGVVPEHIIFHCFKVSLDEFSRMNIEIIGHLLENCGRYLLRNPDSSPRMASFLETLSRKKTVQHLAQQERMVIENAIYYVDPPPRPAIQQKERTPMEQYIRRLIYLDMNKRNYTKILKSIRKLHWEEQEVVEILERVFSKPVKVKYGSIHLLAILVSALYRYHQGFVIGIVDNVLEQVTLGLEQNDFKFNQKRIAEIKYLGELYNYKMIDSPVIFDTLYRLITFGHEGGTPAPGKICMLDLPDDYFRLRLACTLLDTCGHCFDRGSAKKKLDFFLAFFQYYLFTKDPLPMDVDFLVQDTYHFIRPQWKIATDGEEATRIFSEAVALNYNVQDSERPVEPDEEDADSSSSDEDLEEDAIPEIDEDQESSDEAEASGPNLEANDDSNSESEDEQIVVTRQEEERDPVTEAEFDREFEKMMAESMDSRRFERKTVFDIPLPMKRPRENMPSPEPIPAEPVAPKTMAFSLMTKKGNKQQTRTIDLPSDSTFAIAMRSQQQADREEQQRIKNLVLNYEASTEPEPTETATQEKRTPAGQRMDKAGANRSAFRSRKLQLSDVNW
;
A
#
# COMPACT_ATOMS: atom_id res chain seq x y z
N MET A 1 33.86 -15.84 24.57
CA MET A 1 35.12 -16.51 24.92
C MET A 1 36.23 -15.68 24.30
N ASP A 2 37.19 -15.24 25.10
CA ASP A 2 38.37 -14.52 24.62
C ASP A 2 39.27 -15.44 23.78
N ARG A 3 40.23 -14.85 23.05
CA ARG A 3 41.09 -15.63 22.14
C ARG A 3 42.18 -16.43 22.85
N GLN A 4 42.63 -15.99 24.03
CA GLN A 4 43.61 -16.72 24.82
C GLN A 4 43.02 -18.07 25.23
N ARG A 5 41.81 -18.07 25.79
CA ARG A 5 41.08 -19.27 26.17
C ARG A 5 40.75 -20.16 24.97
N LYS A 6 40.42 -19.59 23.80
CA LYS A 6 40.29 -20.38 22.56
C LYS A 6 41.58 -21.11 22.19
N ARG A 7 42.76 -20.47 22.33
CA ARG A 7 44.07 -21.11 22.08
C ARG A 7 44.38 -22.21 23.10
N GLU A 8 44.17 -21.95 24.40
CA GLU A 8 44.31 -22.98 25.45
C GLU A 8 43.45 -24.23 25.18
N LEU A 9 42.18 -24.03 24.85
CA LEU A 9 41.28 -25.13 24.50
C LEU A 9 41.71 -25.84 23.21
N ARG A 10 42.19 -25.09 22.21
CA ARG A 10 42.70 -25.65 20.95
C ARG A 10 43.86 -26.62 21.19
N ASP A 11 44.81 -26.25 22.04
CA ASP A 11 45.97 -27.09 22.37
C ASP A 11 45.57 -28.32 23.21
N LEU A 12 44.66 -28.15 24.19
CA LEU A 12 44.09 -29.26 24.96
C LEU A 12 43.36 -30.26 24.05
N ASN A 13 42.49 -29.75 23.17
CA ASN A 13 41.69 -30.57 22.27
C ASN A 13 42.53 -31.26 21.18
N GLU A 14 43.64 -30.65 20.75
CA GLU A 14 44.60 -31.27 19.82
C GLU A 14 45.32 -32.46 20.47
N ARG A 15 45.71 -32.36 21.75
CA ARG A 15 46.29 -33.47 22.52
C ARG A 15 45.32 -34.63 22.71
N ALA A 16 44.04 -34.35 22.95
CA ALA A 16 43.00 -35.37 22.97
C ALA A 16 42.80 -36.04 21.58
N TRP A 17 42.97 -35.29 20.48
CA TRP A 17 43.01 -35.86 19.13
C TRP A 17 44.24 -36.72 18.85
N ALA A 18 45.39 -36.40 19.46
CA ALA A 18 46.61 -37.21 19.39
C ALA A 18 46.53 -38.53 20.19
N GLY A 19 45.46 -38.71 20.98
CA GLY A 19 45.25 -39.91 21.78
C GLY A 19 45.91 -39.89 23.16
N GLU A 20 46.31 -38.70 23.67
CA GLU A 20 46.73 -38.56 25.07
C GLU A 20 45.56 -38.91 26.01
N SER A 21 45.83 -39.74 27.03
CA SER A 21 44.90 -39.96 28.13
C SER A 21 45.01 -38.85 29.18
N ASP A 22 43.97 -38.70 30.01
CA ASP A 22 43.94 -37.80 31.16
C ASP A 22 44.15 -36.29 30.86
N VAL A 23 43.91 -35.87 29.61
CA VAL A 23 43.94 -34.45 29.19
C VAL A 23 42.97 -33.60 30.03
N PHE A 24 41.79 -34.13 30.34
CA PHE A 24 40.89 -33.54 31.33
C PHE A 24 41.08 -34.20 32.72
N PRO A 25 41.46 -33.45 33.77
CA PRO A 25 41.73 -34.03 35.08
C PRO A 25 40.45 -34.49 35.80
N THR A 26 40.30 -35.80 35.98
CA THR A 26 39.20 -36.46 36.71
C THR A 26 39.56 -36.83 38.17
N SER A 27 38.56 -37.02 39.02
CA SER A 27 38.77 -37.49 40.41
C SER A 27 39.19 -38.97 40.48
N LYS A 28 40.00 -39.32 41.50
CA LYS A 28 40.53 -40.69 41.71
C LYS A 28 39.44 -41.75 41.90
N SER A 29 38.27 -41.35 42.38
CA SER A 29 37.04 -42.16 42.38
C SER A 29 35.94 -41.38 41.66
N LEU A 30 35.12 -42.10 40.88
CA LEU A 30 34.03 -41.53 40.09
C LEU A 30 32.68 -42.01 40.62
N ASP A 31 31.72 -41.09 40.75
CA ASP A 31 30.38 -41.36 41.27
C ASP A 31 29.46 -41.91 40.15
N SER A 32 29.00 -43.15 40.33
CA SER A 32 28.11 -43.86 39.41
C SER A 32 26.62 -43.78 39.79
N ALA A 33 26.24 -42.93 40.75
CA ALA A 33 24.86 -42.77 41.17
C ALA A 33 23.94 -42.36 40.01
N LEU A 34 22.96 -43.22 39.71
CA LEU A 34 21.98 -43.03 38.62
C LEU A 34 21.32 -41.64 38.70
N LYS A 35 20.87 -41.21 39.88
CA LYS A 35 20.22 -39.91 40.10
C LYS A 35 21.08 -38.72 39.63
N LYS A 36 22.40 -38.74 39.89
CA LYS A 36 23.32 -37.66 39.46
C LYS A 36 23.59 -37.71 37.96
N ASN A 37 23.83 -38.89 37.41
CA ASN A 37 24.05 -39.08 35.97
C ASN A 37 22.81 -38.65 35.16
N THR A 38 21.60 -39.04 35.58
CA THR A 38 20.34 -38.59 34.96
C THR A 38 20.12 -37.08 35.11
N ALA A 39 20.48 -36.48 36.25
CA ALA A 39 20.39 -35.03 36.44
C ALA A 39 21.34 -34.26 35.50
N PHE A 40 22.57 -34.75 35.32
CA PHE A 40 23.54 -34.20 34.37
C PHE A 40 23.03 -34.27 32.91
N ILE A 41 22.48 -35.41 32.48
CA ILE A 41 21.88 -35.59 31.14
C ILE A 41 20.68 -34.64 30.94
N LYS A 42 19.81 -34.49 31.94
CA LYS A 42 18.72 -33.51 31.90
C LYS A 42 19.24 -32.08 31.78
N ARG A 43 20.29 -31.71 32.54
CA ARG A 43 20.88 -30.36 32.49
C ARG A 43 21.55 -30.08 31.14
N LEU A 44 22.22 -31.06 30.51
CA LEU A 44 22.77 -30.91 29.16
C LEU A 44 21.69 -30.55 28.12
N ARG A 45 20.48 -31.10 28.26
CA ARG A 45 19.38 -30.95 27.28
C ARG A 45 18.75 -29.55 27.25
N THR A 46 18.79 -28.80 28.35
CA THR A 46 18.05 -27.53 28.51
C THR A 46 18.72 -26.45 29.36
N GLY A 47 19.80 -26.77 30.10
CA GLY A 47 20.39 -25.90 31.13
C GLY A 47 21.84 -25.51 30.88
N ILE A 48 22.30 -25.48 29.62
CA ILE A 48 23.62 -24.98 29.25
C ILE A 48 23.58 -23.44 29.30
N SER A 49 24.21 -22.87 30.32
CA SER A 49 24.36 -21.42 30.53
C SER A 49 25.73 -21.09 31.10
N ALA A 50 26.12 -19.81 31.06
CA ALA A 50 27.37 -19.35 31.69
C ALA A 50 27.39 -19.61 33.21
N SER A 51 26.26 -19.41 33.91
CA SER A 51 26.14 -19.68 35.34
C SER A 51 26.21 -21.17 35.71
N ALA A 52 25.76 -22.07 34.83
CA ALA A 52 25.81 -23.50 35.05
C ALA A 52 27.18 -24.14 34.69
N LEU A 53 28.08 -23.41 34.03
CA LEU A 53 29.33 -23.94 33.48
C LEU A 53 30.22 -24.61 34.53
N SER A 54 30.43 -23.96 35.68
CA SER A 54 31.23 -24.50 36.80
C SER A 54 30.68 -25.85 37.30
N THR A 55 29.35 -25.96 37.40
CA THR A 55 28.65 -27.19 37.76
C THR A 55 28.84 -28.29 36.72
N PHE A 56 28.75 -27.99 35.42
CA PHE A 56 29.04 -28.98 34.37
C PHE A 56 30.48 -29.48 34.44
N LEU A 57 31.47 -28.61 34.63
CA LEU A 57 32.88 -29.01 34.73
C LEU A 57 33.14 -29.86 35.98
N ALA A 58 32.47 -29.57 37.10
CA ALA A 58 32.53 -30.38 38.31
C ALA A 58 31.87 -31.77 38.13
N ASP A 59 30.71 -31.84 37.48
CA ASP A 59 30.04 -33.11 37.16
C ASP A 59 30.87 -33.95 36.17
N ILE A 60 31.45 -33.34 35.12
CA ILE A 60 32.34 -34.03 34.16
C ILE A 60 33.61 -34.55 34.85
N ARG A 61 34.12 -33.85 35.88
CA ARG A 61 35.29 -34.29 36.67
C ARG A 61 35.00 -35.47 37.59
N THR A 62 33.77 -35.58 38.10
CA THR A 62 33.44 -36.45 39.24
C THR A 62 32.48 -37.60 38.94
N LEU A 63 31.66 -37.53 37.90
CA LEU A 63 30.67 -38.57 37.57
C LEU A 63 31.22 -39.68 36.65
N SER A 64 30.72 -40.91 36.82
CA SER A 64 31.03 -42.06 35.97
C SER A 64 30.13 -42.11 34.72
N LEU A 65 30.42 -41.23 33.76
CA LEU A 65 29.56 -40.93 32.61
C LEU A 65 29.62 -41.96 31.46
N HIS A 66 30.68 -42.77 31.34
CA HIS A 66 30.96 -43.60 30.15
C HIS A 66 29.81 -44.60 29.81
N LYS A 67 29.10 -45.13 30.81
CA LYS A 67 27.91 -46.00 30.58
C LYS A 67 26.72 -45.28 29.94
N TYR A 68 26.65 -43.95 30.02
CA TYR A 68 25.56 -43.12 29.52
C TYR A 68 25.99 -42.29 28.30
N LEU A 69 27.15 -42.59 27.69
CA LEU A 69 27.77 -41.71 26.69
C LEU A 69 26.86 -41.43 25.49
N SER A 70 26.13 -42.44 24.99
CA SER A 70 25.16 -42.27 23.89
C SER A 70 23.99 -41.33 24.24
N GLU A 71 23.49 -41.38 25.48
CA GLU A 71 22.45 -40.47 25.97
C GLU A 71 23.01 -39.05 26.15
N ILE A 72 24.25 -38.93 26.64
CA ILE A 72 24.98 -37.67 26.81
C ILE A 72 25.21 -37.00 25.46
N ILE A 73 25.63 -37.73 24.42
CA ILE A 73 25.80 -37.20 23.06
C ILE A 73 24.48 -36.64 22.51
N SER A 74 23.39 -37.40 22.65
CA SER A 74 22.06 -36.95 22.20
C SER A 74 21.55 -35.73 22.97
N ALA A 75 21.64 -35.75 24.31
CA ALA A 75 21.23 -34.64 25.15
C ALA A 75 22.09 -33.38 24.95
N CYS A 76 23.40 -33.55 24.71
CA CYS A 76 24.31 -32.47 24.37
C CYS A 76 23.91 -31.82 23.05
N TYR A 77 23.67 -32.59 21.99
CA TYR A 77 23.16 -32.07 20.72
C TYR A 77 21.84 -31.28 20.89
N GLU A 78 20.87 -31.82 21.62
CA GLU A 78 19.61 -31.12 21.92
C GLU A 78 19.79 -29.80 22.68
N GLY A 79 20.78 -29.73 23.57
CA GLY A 79 21.17 -28.50 24.27
C GLY A 79 21.83 -27.49 23.35
N LEU A 80 22.80 -27.94 22.54
CA LEU A 80 23.52 -27.11 21.56
C LEU A 80 22.56 -26.47 20.54
N CYS A 81 21.46 -27.15 20.16
CA CYS A 81 20.43 -26.58 19.28
C CYS A 81 19.64 -25.39 19.89
N LYS A 82 19.72 -25.16 21.21
CA LYS A 82 18.89 -24.18 21.94
C LYS A 82 19.63 -22.92 22.40
N LEU A 83 20.96 -22.89 22.29
CA LEU A 83 21.80 -21.76 22.71
C LEU A 83 21.51 -20.52 21.86
N LYS A 84 21.44 -19.33 22.46
CA LYS A 84 21.09 -18.08 21.74
C LYS A 84 22.15 -17.01 21.88
N THR A 85 22.71 -16.86 23.07
CA THR A 85 23.66 -15.81 23.44
C THR A 85 25.12 -16.25 23.23
N PRO A 86 26.06 -15.30 23.01
CA PRO A 86 27.48 -15.62 22.95
C PRO A 86 28.02 -16.29 24.24
N GLY A 87 27.45 -15.97 25.41
CA GLY A 87 27.81 -16.57 26.69
C GLY A 87 27.36 -18.04 26.81
N GLU A 88 26.13 -18.36 26.41
CA GLU A 88 25.65 -19.74 26.32
C GLU A 88 26.47 -20.58 25.33
N ILE A 89 26.81 -20.00 24.16
CA ILE A 89 27.65 -20.66 23.16
C ILE A 89 29.06 -20.93 23.72
N ALA A 90 29.67 -19.96 24.40
CA ALA A 90 30.97 -20.16 25.06
C ALA A 90 30.92 -21.27 26.14
N ALA A 91 29.87 -21.29 26.96
CA ALA A 91 29.66 -22.36 27.95
C ALA A 91 29.46 -23.73 27.27
N GLY A 92 28.72 -23.79 26.17
CA GLY A 92 28.58 -25.01 25.36
C GLY A 92 29.91 -25.51 24.79
N VAL A 93 30.77 -24.61 24.31
CA VAL A 93 32.11 -24.93 23.78
C VAL A 93 33.03 -25.49 24.86
N GLU A 94 33.04 -24.92 26.07
CA GLU A 94 33.77 -25.47 27.22
C GLU A 94 33.27 -26.86 27.61
N VAL A 95 31.94 -27.04 27.73
CA VAL A 95 31.33 -28.34 28.09
C VAL A 95 31.65 -29.42 27.06
N VAL A 96 31.55 -29.11 25.77
CA VAL A 96 31.89 -30.04 24.68
C VAL A 96 33.40 -30.32 24.64
N SER A 97 34.24 -29.31 24.88
CA SER A 97 35.71 -29.50 24.97
C SER A 97 36.08 -30.42 26.13
N ALA A 98 35.49 -30.23 27.32
CA ALA A 98 35.71 -31.09 28.48
C ALA A 98 35.25 -32.55 28.23
N LEU A 99 34.15 -32.76 27.51
CA LEU A 99 33.70 -34.09 27.10
C LEU A 99 34.65 -34.72 26.05
N HIS A 100 35.12 -33.96 25.05
CA HIS A 100 36.12 -34.41 24.07
C HIS A 100 37.46 -34.77 24.74
N GLN A 101 37.96 -33.93 25.64
CA GLN A 101 39.20 -34.17 26.39
C GLN A 101 39.12 -35.37 27.34
N ARG A 102 37.90 -35.79 27.72
CA ARG A 102 37.66 -36.94 28.62
C ARG A 102 37.42 -38.26 27.90
N PHE A 103 36.68 -38.26 26.79
CA PHE A 103 36.30 -39.47 26.04
C PHE A 103 37.05 -39.63 24.70
N GLY A 104 37.86 -38.64 24.35
CA GLY A 104 38.60 -38.60 23.09
C GLY A 104 37.69 -38.46 21.86
N PRO A 105 38.29 -38.46 20.66
CA PRO A 105 37.54 -38.28 19.45
C PRO A 105 36.61 -39.46 19.15
N TRP A 106 37.14 -40.68 19.25
CA TRP A 106 36.50 -41.92 18.79
C TRP A 106 35.15 -42.21 19.43
N GLU A 107 35.01 -42.00 20.74
CA GLU A 107 33.79 -42.31 21.47
C GLU A 107 32.77 -41.15 21.43
N PHE A 108 33.24 -39.90 21.46
CA PHE A 108 32.37 -38.72 21.61
C PHE A 108 32.31 -37.86 20.35
N THR A 109 33.45 -37.28 19.94
CA THR A 109 33.53 -36.20 18.94
C THR A 109 33.03 -36.61 17.56
N ARG A 110 33.35 -37.83 17.12
CA ARG A 110 32.91 -38.31 15.79
C ARG A 110 31.39 -38.43 15.69
N GLN A 111 30.74 -38.80 16.80
CA GLN A 111 29.27 -38.95 16.90
C GLN A 111 28.54 -37.61 17.03
N ILE A 112 29.00 -36.73 17.95
CA ILE A 112 28.39 -35.40 18.11
C ILE A 112 28.59 -34.54 16.86
N GLY A 113 29.74 -34.65 16.19
CA GLY A 113 30.00 -34.01 14.90
C GLY A 113 29.04 -34.46 13.80
N TRP A 114 28.69 -35.76 13.74
CA TRP A 114 27.69 -36.26 12.79
C TRP A 114 26.29 -35.69 13.05
N LEU A 115 25.87 -35.61 14.33
CA LEU A 115 24.59 -34.99 14.70
C LEU A 115 24.55 -33.50 14.35
N LEU A 116 25.62 -32.77 14.63
CA LEU A 116 25.76 -31.35 14.28
C LEU A 116 25.72 -31.13 12.75
N GLY A 117 26.41 -31.98 11.97
CA GLY A 117 26.37 -31.94 10.51
C GLY A 117 24.97 -32.23 9.96
N ARG A 118 24.30 -33.27 10.46
CA ARG A 118 22.90 -33.57 10.13
C ARG A 118 21.97 -32.40 10.46
N GLY A 119 22.18 -31.74 11.60
CA GLY A 119 21.42 -30.57 12.03
C GLY A 119 21.61 -29.31 11.16
N LEU A 120 22.65 -29.28 10.33
CA LEU A 120 22.99 -28.21 9.37
C LEU A 120 22.74 -28.57 7.90
N SER A 121 22.38 -29.83 7.62
CA SER A 121 22.05 -30.30 6.26
C SER A 121 20.75 -29.68 5.74
N THR A 122 20.67 -29.48 4.42
CA THR A 122 19.47 -28.95 3.78
C THR A 122 18.44 -30.05 3.46
N PRO A 123 17.13 -29.86 3.73
CA PRO A 123 16.11 -30.84 3.34
C PRO A 123 16.01 -31.00 1.82
N ASP A 124 15.61 -32.19 1.35
CA ASP A 124 15.52 -32.45 -0.09
C ASP A 124 14.49 -31.52 -0.75
N LYS A 125 14.92 -30.86 -1.84
CA LYS A 125 14.09 -29.98 -2.67
C LYS A 125 12.89 -30.73 -3.28
N ALA A 126 12.92 -32.06 -3.37
CA ALA A 126 11.75 -32.86 -3.76
C ALA A 126 10.70 -32.96 -2.63
N GLN A 127 11.13 -33.10 -1.37
CA GLN A 127 10.26 -33.19 -0.19
C GLN A 127 9.61 -31.83 0.11
N LEU A 128 10.40 -30.75 0.13
CA LEU A 128 9.90 -29.38 0.34
C LEU A 128 8.86 -28.95 -0.72
N LYS A 129 8.93 -29.49 -1.94
CA LYS A 129 7.95 -29.26 -3.01
C LYS A 129 6.65 -30.06 -2.88
N ALA A 130 6.63 -31.10 -2.04
CA ALA A 130 5.43 -31.91 -1.79
C ALA A 130 4.54 -31.32 -0.67
N LEU A 131 5.07 -30.38 0.11
CA LEU A 131 4.37 -29.71 1.21
C LEU A 131 3.53 -28.52 0.71
N SER A 132 2.50 -28.14 1.47
CA SER A 132 1.78 -26.90 1.23
C SER A 132 2.68 -25.68 1.51
N GLN A 133 2.36 -24.54 0.90
CA GLN A 133 3.18 -23.33 1.03
C GLN A 133 3.36 -22.89 2.49
N GLU A 134 2.31 -22.88 3.31
CA GLU A 134 2.38 -22.49 4.72
C GLU A 134 3.24 -23.43 5.56
N ILE A 135 3.14 -24.75 5.33
CA ILE A 135 3.97 -25.75 6.03
C ILE A 135 5.44 -25.59 5.63
N ARG A 136 5.71 -25.36 4.34
CA ARG A 136 7.06 -25.11 3.82
C ARG A 136 7.66 -23.84 4.40
N GLU A 137 6.92 -22.72 4.45
CA GLU A 137 7.39 -21.46 5.03
C GLU A 137 7.68 -21.61 6.54
N ARG A 138 6.87 -22.41 7.26
CA ARG A 138 7.13 -22.76 8.67
C ARG A 138 8.39 -23.61 8.83
N GLU A 139 8.56 -24.65 8.02
CA GLU A 139 9.74 -25.53 8.09
C GLU A 139 11.03 -24.78 7.71
N GLU A 140 11.01 -23.95 6.67
CA GLU A 140 12.16 -23.12 6.29
C GLU A 140 12.54 -22.12 7.40
N LYS A 141 11.55 -21.53 8.09
CA LYS A 141 11.76 -20.65 9.26
C LYS A 141 12.39 -21.40 10.44
N ASP A 142 11.87 -22.59 10.79
CA ASP A 142 12.38 -23.39 11.91
C ASP A 142 13.77 -23.97 11.60
N ARG A 143 14.04 -24.32 10.33
CA ARG A 143 15.37 -24.67 9.82
C ARG A 143 16.34 -23.49 9.97
N LEU A 144 16.00 -22.30 9.47
CA LEU A 144 16.86 -21.12 9.58
C LEU A 144 17.17 -20.76 11.04
N SER A 145 16.18 -20.86 11.94
CA SER A 145 16.37 -20.68 13.39
C SER A 145 17.45 -21.61 13.94
N ARG A 146 17.36 -22.92 13.61
CA ARG A 146 18.32 -23.95 14.03
C ARG A 146 19.71 -23.74 13.43
N HIS A 147 19.80 -23.44 12.13
CA HIS A 147 21.07 -23.23 11.43
C HIS A 147 21.81 -22.01 11.97
N ARG A 148 21.12 -20.93 12.38
CA ARG A 148 21.76 -19.76 13.02
C ARG A 148 22.55 -20.14 14.28
N VAL A 149 21.99 -21.02 15.10
CA VAL A 149 22.64 -21.50 16.33
C VAL A 149 23.76 -22.47 15.99
N LEU A 150 23.46 -23.53 15.24
CA LEU A 150 24.41 -24.60 14.97
C LEU A 150 25.61 -24.15 14.15
N LEU A 151 25.45 -23.19 13.22
CA LEU A 151 26.57 -22.66 12.44
C LEU A 151 27.59 -21.95 13.33
N ARG A 152 27.14 -21.20 14.35
CA ARG A 152 28.03 -20.59 15.34
C ARG A 152 28.70 -21.63 16.22
N VAL A 153 27.94 -22.60 16.75
CA VAL A 153 28.46 -23.68 17.60
C VAL A 153 29.52 -24.50 16.87
N VAL A 154 29.25 -24.99 15.65
CA VAL A 154 30.19 -25.77 14.86
C VAL A 154 31.45 -24.97 14.50
N THR A 155 31.30 -23.67 14.23
CA THR A 155 32.44 -22.80 13.93
C THR A 155 33.33 -22.58 15.15
N GLU A 156 32.76 -22.33 16.34
CA GLU A 156 33.55 -22.21 17.58
C GLU A 156 34.21 -23.55 17.97
N LEU A 157 33.50 -24.67 17.85
CA LEU A 157 34.06 -26.01 18.09
C LEU A 157 35.21 -26.36 17.13
N TRP A 158 35.20 -25.81 15.91
CA TRP A 158 36.31 -25.92 14.97
C TRP A 158 37.49 -24.98 15.32
N LEU A 159 37.21 -23.74 15.76
CA LEU A 159 38.23 -22.81 16.25
C LEU A 159 39.00 -23.36 17.46
N VAL A 160 38.36 -24.16 18.32
CA VAL A 160 39.01 -24.87 19.42
C VAL A 160 39.43 -26.31 19.08
N ASN A 161 39.52 -26.72 17.81
CA ASN A 161 39.94 -28.07 17.38
C ASN A 161 39.18 -29.27 17.98
N VAL A 162 37.96 -29.09 18.52
CA VAL A 162 37.07 -30.24 18.76
C VAL A 162 36.69 -30.85 17.41
N LEU A 163 36.16 -30.05 16.50
CA LEU A 163 35.84 -30.47 15.14
C LEU A 163 36.99 -30.13 14.18
N LYS A 164 37.28 -31.01 13.21
CA LYS A 164 38.31 -30.80 12.19
C LYS A 164 37.69 -30.75 10.79
N THR A 165 37.31 -31.89 10.22
CA THR A 165 36.67 -32.02 8.91
C THR A 165 35.38 -32.85 8.98
N LEU A 166 34.66 -32.98 7.86
CA LEU A 166 33.52 -33.91 7.75
C LEU A 166 33.96 -35.38 7.58
N ASP A 167 35.20 -35.65 7.13
CA ASP A 167 35.73 -37.02 7.04
C ASP A 167 36.01 -37.62 8.44
N ASP A 168 36.16 -36.75 9.44
CA ASP A 168 36.41 -37.14 10.83
C ASP A 168 35.15 -37.60 11.58
N VAL A 169 33.93 -37.40 11.05
CA VAL A 169 32.67 -37.77 11.73
C VAL A 169 32.12 -39.12 11.30
N GLU A 170 31.44 -39.82 12.21
CA GLU A 170 30.84 -41.14 11.96
C GLU A 170 29.42 -41.23 12.51
N ARG A 171 28.55 -41.98 11.81
CA ARG A 171 27.18 -42.21 12.25
C ARG A 171 27.17 -43.04 13.55
N PRO A 172 26.42 -42.64 14.59
CA PRO A 172 26.35 -43.39 15.86
C PRO A 172 26.06 -44.89 15.73
N GLU A 173 25.31 -45.30 14.70
CA GLU A 173 24.91 -46.69 14.45
C GLU A 173 26.04 -47.55 13.84
N GLU A 174 26.99 -46.95 13.13
CA GLU A 174 28.02 -47.68 12.35
C GLU A 174 29.18 -48.17 13.22
N LEU A 175 29.40 -47.56 14.38
CA LEU A 175 30.39 -47.97 15.37
C LEU A 175 30.12 -49.37 15.95
N GLY A 176 28.86 -49.81 15.98
CA GLY A 176 28.49 -51.17 16.43
C GLY A 176 28.83 -52.28 15.43
N ALA A 177 28.98 -51.97 14.15
CA ALA A 177 29.14 -52.97 13.09
C ALA A 177 30.57 -53.51 12.97
N LYS A 178 31.60 -52.70 13.27
CA LYS A 178 33.02 -53.12 13.19
C LYS A 178 33.46 -54.06 14.32
N GLY A 179 32.60 -54.34 15.30
CA GLY A 179 32.91 -55.20 16.45
C GLY A 179 32.57 -56.68 16.31
N LYS A 180 31.87 -57.11 15.24
CA LYS A 180 31.46 -58.51 15.02
C LYS A 180 31.37 -58.88 13.53
N GLU A 181 32.49 -59.21 12.90
CA GLU A 181 32.46 -60.04 11.69
C GLU A 181 32.54 -61.52 12.07
N GLY A 182 31.38 -62.19 12.05
CA GLY A 182 31.25 -63.61 12.31
C GLY A 182 29.84 -64.11 11.98
N ALA A 183 29.73 -64.89 10.90
CA ALA A 183 28.55 -65.57 10.36
C ALA A 183 27.62 -64.77 9.41
N VAL A 184 27.11 -65.53 8.43
CA VAL A 184 26.32 -65.10 7.25
C VAL A 184 24.82 -65.26 7.52
N GLY A 185 23.97 -64.34 7.06
CA GLY A 185 22.51 -64.50 7.11
C GLY A 185 21.70 -63.39 6.42
N ILE A 186 20.91 -63.75 5.41
CA ILE A 186 20.10 -62.86 4.54
C ILE A 186 18.75 -62.51 5.20
N GLY A 187 18.23 -61.28 5.06
CA GLY A 187 16.78 -61.04 5.32
C GLY A 187 16.20 -59.61 5.46
N ASN A 188 16.01 -58.89 4.34
CA ASN A 188 15.01 -57.82 4.11
C ASN A 188 15.08 -56.41 4.76
N LYS A 189 14.46 -55.48 4.02
CA LYS A 189 14.48 -53.98 4.07
C LYS A 189 13.20 -53.41 4.71
N PRO A 190 13.20 -52.14 5.20
CA PRO A 190 12.92 -50.97 4.34
C PRO A 190 13.90 -49.80 4.60
N SER A 191 14.68 -49.39 3.59
CA SER A 191 14.42 -48.21 2.74
C SER A 191 14.86 -46.87 3.34
N ASP A 192 16.14 -46.55 3.15
CA ASP A 192 16.58 -45.15 3.07
C ASP A 192 17.59 -44.99 1.92
N ALA A 193 17.63 -43.81 1.31
CA ALA A 193 18.33 -43.60 0.03
C ALA A 193 19.83 -43.27 0.22
N PRO A 194 20.76 -43.89 -0.52
CA PRO A 194 22.19 -43.62 -0.36
C PRO A 194 22.60 -42.31 -1.03
N LEU A 195 23.28 -41.44 -0.28
CA LEU A 195 24.09 -40.37 -0.85
C LEU A 195 25.16 -40.99 -1.76
N LYS A 196 25.33 -40.43 -2.96
CA LYS A 196 26.20 -40.98 -4.02
C LYS A 196 27.68 -40.91 -3.64
N ALA A 197 28.21 -41.97 -3.03
CA ALA A 197 29.64 -42.26 -3.11
C ALA A 197 30.03 -42.51 -4.58
N LYS A 198 30.91 -41.67 -5.14
CA LYS A 198 31.55 -41.98 -6.43
C LYS A 198 32.71 -42.95 -6.17
N THR A 199 32.68 -44.09 -6.85
CA THR A 199 33.81 -45.02 -6.91
C THR A 199 35.04 -44.37 -7.54
N PRO A 200 36.26 -44.76 -7.14
CA PRO A 200 37.49 -44.14 -7.63
C PRO A 200 37.82 -44.60 -9.05
N VAL A 201 38.01 -43.66 -9.97
CA VAL A 201 38.70 -43.93 -11.24
C VAL A 201 40.20 -43.84 -10.98
N THR A 202 40.92 -44.87 -11.41
CA THR A 202 42.37 -44.99 -11.26
C THR A 202 43.13 -43.98 -12.14
N GLY A 203 44.17 -43.36 -11.58
CA GLY A 203 45.29 -42.81 -12.34
C GLY A 203 45.35 -41.30 -12.55
N ALA A 204 45.82 -40.57 -11.54
CA ALA A 204 46.79 -39.47 -11.69
C ALA A 204 47.38 -39.11 -10.31
N LYS A 205 48.65 -38.70 -10.27
CA LYS A 205 49.28 -38.13 -9.07
C LYS A 205 48.84 -36.68 -8.93
N ASP A 206 48.27 -36.31 -7.79
CA ASP A 206 48.21 -34.91 -7.33
C ASP A 206 48.23 -34.87 -5.80
N GLN A 207 49.38 -34.48 -5.23
CA GLN A 207 49.60 -34.34 -3.79
C GLN A 207 49.22 -32.92 -3.31
N ASP A 208 47.94 -32.52 -3.35
CA ASP A 208 47.55 -31.23 -2.71
C ASP A 208 46.06 -31.06 -2.32
N LYS A 209 45.26 -32.13 -2.26
CA LYS A 209 43.87 -32.03 -1.75
C LYS A 209 43.82 -32.07 -0.22
N GLN A 210 44.16 -30.95 0.40
CA GLN A 210 43.92 -30.70 1.81
C GLN A 210 42.39 -30.62 2.05
N ALA A 211 41.86 -31.53 2.87
CA ALA A 211 40.43 -31.59 3.19
C ALA A 211 39.88 -30.23 3.65
N ASP A 212 38.60 -29.99 3.39
CA ASP A 212 37.94 -28.74 3.74
C ASP A 212 37.57 -28.73 5.24
N PRO A 213 37.81 -27.62 5.96
CA PRO A 213 37.29 -27.41 7.30
C PRO A 213 35.77 -27.66 7.38
N PHE A 214 35.31 -28.27 8.47
CA PHE A 214 33.89 -28.55 8.69
C PHE A 214 33.00 -27.30 8.41
N PRO A 215 33.28 -26.09 8.95
CA PRO A 215 32.44 -24.92 8.67
C PRO A 215 32.47 -24.47 7.22
N LEU A 216 33.58 -24.70 6.50
CA LEU A 216 33.70 -24.33 5.09
C LEU A 216 32.83 -25.22 4.20
N GLU A 217 32.79 -26.53 4.47
CA GLU A 217 31.98 -27.45 3.67
C GLU A 217 30.47 -27.23 3.90
N VAL A 218 30.07 -26.92 5.15
CA VAL A 218 28.70 -26.46 5.46
C VAL A 218 28.36 -25.17 4.70
N LEU A 219 29.27 -24.18 4.65
CA LEU A 219 29.04 -22.96 3.87
C LEU A 219 28.94 -23.23 2.37
N LYS A 220 29.71 -24.18 1.81
CA LYS A 220 29.56 -24.57 0.40
C LYS A 220 28.19 -25.17 0.10
N GLU A 221 27.67 -26.06 0.96
CA GLU A 221 26.34 -26.65 0.78
C GLU A 221 25.24 -25.58 0.88
N LEU A 222 25.30 -24.74 1.93
CA LEU A 222 24.28 -23.71 2.19
C LEU A 222 24.25 -22.60 1.14
N LEU A 223 25.41 -22.17 0.64
CA LEU A 223 25.51 -21.01 -0.26
C LEU A 223 25.55 -21.42 -1.75
N GLY A 224 26.13 -22.57 -2.09
CA GLY A 224 26.34 -22.98 -3.48
C GLY A 224 25.08 -23.29 -4.30
N HIS A 225 23.91 -23.38 -3.65
CA HIS A 225 22.64 -23.76 -4.27
C HIS A 225 21.45 -22.86 -3.89
N ASP A 226 21.71 -21.69 -3.31
CA ASP A 226 20.73 -20.74 -2.74
C ASP A 226 20.40 -19.59 -3.70
N ARG A 227 19.68 -19.91 -4.79
CA ARG A 227 19.36 -18.96 -5.87
C ARG A 227 18.51 -17.77 -5.42
N ASP A 228 17.67 -18.00 -4.41
CA ASP A 228 16.75 -17.01 -3.84
C ASP A 228 17.37 -16.27 -2.63
N HIS A 229 18.63 -16.58 -2.30
CA HIS A 229 19.43 -15.95 -1.24
C HIS A 229 18.82 -16.03 0.17
N THR A 230 18.07 -17.11 0.43
CA THR A 230 17.40 -17.40 1.71
C THR A 230 18.36 -17.64 2.88
N ASN A 231 19.58 -18.10 2.58
CA ASN A 231 20.65 -18.34 3.54
C ASN A 231 21.58 -17.12 3.71
N LEU A 232 21.37 -16.01 2.99
CA LEU A 232 22.17 -14.77 3.16
C LEU A 232 22.23 -14.30 4.63
N PRO A 233 21.14 -14.33 5.43
CA PRO A 233 21.23 -13.99 6.85
C PRO A 233 22.13 -14.93 7.68
N LEU A 234 22.42 -16.15 7.20
CA LEU A 234 23.40 -17.06 7.81
C LEU A 234 24.83 -16.67 7.44
N ALA A 235 25.08 -16.28 6.18
CA ALA A 235 26.38 -15.76 5.75
C ALA A 235 26.73 -14.46 6.50
N VAL A 236 25.79 -13.52 6.61
CA VAL A 236 25.93 -12.30 7.41
C VAL A 236 26.19 -12.62 8.88
N LEU A 237 25.49 -13.59 9.47
CA LEU A 237 25.71 -14.01 10.85
C LEU A 237 27.12 -14.59 11.07
N PHE A 238 27.56 -15.47 10.17
CA PHE A 238 28.90 -16.07 10.20
C PHE A 238 29.97 -14.98 10.15
N VAL A 239 29.85 -14.07 9.19
CA VAL A 239 30.86 -13.03 8.97
C VAL A 239 30.86 -11.99 10.08
N LYS A 240 29.70 -11.56 10.61
CA LYS A 240 29.66 -10.69 11.82
C LYS A 240 30.26 -11.36 13.06
N SER A 241 30.23 -12.68 13.18
CA SER A 241 30.76 -13.40 14.33
C SER A 241 32.22 -13.83 14.19
N PHE A 242 32.75 -13.97 12.97
CA PHE A 242 34.06 -14.59 12.72
C PHE A 242 34.92 -13.84 11.68
N SER A 243 34.62 -12.56 11.40
CA SER A 243 35.36 -11.72 10.44
C SER A 243 36.87 -11.72 10.70
N TRP A 244 37.30 -11.49 11.93
CA TRP A 244 38.73 -11.52 12.26
C TRP A 244 39.28 -12.95 12.33
N ASP A 245 38.70 -13.80 13.20
CA ASP A 245 39.25 -15.13 13.53
C ASP A 245 39.33 -16.09 12.32
N ILE A 246 38.47 -15.92 11.29
CA ILE A 246 38.37 -16.79 10.11
C ILE A 246 38.54 -16.07 8.78
N VAL A 247 37.99 -14.86 8.64
CA VAL A 247 38.09 -14.11 7.37
C VAL A 247 39.32 -13.20 7.35
N GLY A 248 39.97 -12.92 8.48
CA GLY A 248 41.14 -12.03 8.58
C GLY A 248 40.83 -10.57 8.25
N SER A 249 39.59 -10.12 8.45
CA SER A 249 39.18 -8.72 8.25
C SER A 249 38.63 -8.13 9.55
N LYS A 250 39.05 -6.91 9.90
CA LYS A 250 38.38 -6.13 10.96
C LYS A 250 37.22 -5.37 10.32
N LEU A 251 35.99 -5.67 10.75
CA LEU A 251 34.84 -4.81 10.47
C LEU A 251 35.09 -3.46 11.19
N ALA A 252 34.72 -2.34 10.56
CA ALA A 252 34.77 -1.05 11.22
C ALA A 252 33.84 -1.07 12.44
N GLU A 253 34.34 -0.67 13.61
CA GLU A 253 33.53 -0.69 14.82
C GLU A 253 32.44 0.38 14.77
N ASP A 254 31.20 -0.06 15.05
CA ASP A 254 29.97 0.72 15.07
C ASP A 254 29.96 1.64 16.30
N GLY A 255 30.83 2.68 16.31
CA GLY A 255 31.26 3.31 17.56
C GLY A 255 31.95 4.69 17.52
N ARG A 256 31.88 5.46 16.42
CA ARG A 256 32.29 6.89 16.44
C ARG A 256 31.27 7.80 15.75
N LYS A 257 30.92 8.89 16.44
CA LYS A 257 30.04 9.96 15.92
C LYS A 257 30.68 10.63 14.70
N PRO A 258 29.91 10.98 13.65
CA PRO A 258 30.42 11.79 12.55
C PRO A 258 30.59 13.25 13.03
N GLY A 259 31.83 13.71 13.08
CA GLY A 259 32.19 15.10 13.36
C GLY A 259 33.29 15.55 12.42
N GLU A 260 32.96 16.57 11.62
CA GLU A 260 33.83 17.38 10.76
C GLU A 260 34.56 16.70 9.58
N VAL A 261 34.28 17.28 8.41
CA VAL A 261 35.00 17.12 7.15
C VAL A 261 36.30 17.93 7.19
N ASP A 262 37.40 17.39 6.65
CA ASP A 262 38.10 18.10 5.56
C ASP A 262 39.09 17.24 4.76
N GLY A 263 39.44 17.75 3.57
CA GLY A 263 40.81 17.76 3.04
C GLY A 263 41.52 16.44 2.69
N ALA A 264 41.60 16.14 1.40
CA ALA A 264 42.47 15.10 0.88
C ALA A 264 43.98 15.45 1.00
N THR A 265 44.81 14.51 1.44
CA THR A 265 46.21 14.43 0.99
C THR A 265 46.75 13.00 0.99
N THR A 266 47.34 12.60 -0.13
CA THR A 266 48.16 11.39 -0.25
C THR A 266 49.50 11.58 0.46
N ILE A 267 49.87 10.70 1.39
CA ILE A 267 51.27 10.54 1.82
C ILE A 267 51.67 9.06 1.73
N SER A 268 52.78 8.84 1.05
CA SER A 268 53.42 7.55 0.76
C SER A 268 54.27 7.05 1.93
N ALA A 269 54.52 5.74 1.95
CA ALA A 269 55.39 5.10 2.93
C ALA A 269 56.83 5.63 2.95
N ALA A 270 57.27 6.13 4.10
CA ALA A 270 58.65 6.25 4.56
C ALA A 270 58.64 6.35 6.11
N ASP A 271 59.79 6.14 6.73
CA ASP A 271 60.07 6.31 8.17
C ASP A 271 59.28 5.44 9.16
N ALA A 272 59.52 4.12 9.04
CA ALA A 272 59.46 3.22 10.19
C ALA A 272 60.90 2.92 10.67
N GLN A 273 61.38 3.65 11.69
CA GLN A 273 62.51 3.21 12.52
C GLN A 273 62.56 3.95 13.87
N THR A 274 63.12 3.24 14.87
CA THR A 274 63.41 3.67 16.25
C THR A 274 62.23 4.01 17.18
N THR A 275 61.65 2.98 17.80
CA THR A 275 61.69 2.79 19.28
C THR A 275 61.38 1.32 19.62
N GLU A 276 62.40 0.48 19.69
CA GLU A 276 62.28 -0.83 20.36
C GLU A 276 62.43 -0.65 21.88
N THR A 277 61.40 -1.04 22.65
CA THR A 277 61.49 -1.86 23.89
C THR A 277 60.08 -2.03 24.47
N ASN A 278 59.67 -3.28 24.74
CA ASN A 278 58.44 -3.71 25.45
C ASN A 278 57.11 -3.89 24.67
N GLU A 279 57.08 -4.14 23.36
CA GLU A 279 55.81 -4.49 22.65
C GLU A 279 55.64 -5.98 22.26
N ASP A 280 56.69 -6.80 22.25
CA ASP A 280 56.65 -8.15 21.66
C ASP A 280 55.63 -9.11 22.32
N ALA A 281 55.34 -8.95 23.62
CA ALA A 281 54.43 -9.84 24.35
C ALA A 281 52.94 -9.61 24.05
N HIS A 282 52.55 -8.45 23.50
CA HIS A 282 51.14 -8.14 23.19
C HIS A 282 50.77 -8.42 21.72
N LEU A 283 51.75 -8.48 20.81
CA LEU A 283 51.52 -8.64 19.37
C LEU A 283 51.15 -10.08 18.97
N GLU A 284 51.65 -11.11 19.67
CA GLU A 284 51.29 -12.50 19.36
C GLU A 284 49.82 -12.83 19.66
N THR A 285 49.18 -12.10 20.57
CA THR A 285 47.85 -12.45 21.14
C THR A 285 46.67 -11.99 20.28
N ASP A 286 46.82 -10.95 19.45
CA ASP A 286 45.74 -10.44 18.56
C ASP A 286 45.65 -11.20 17.22
N LEU A 287 46.66 -12.01 16.85
CA LEU A 287 46.68 -12.76 15.59
C LEU A 287 45.45 -13.69 15.40
N PRO A 288 44.84 -13.74 14.18
CA PRO A 288 43.74 -14.65 13.86
C PRO A 288 44.09 -16.12 14.11
N LEU A 289 43.13 -16.91 14.61
CA LEU A 289 43.33 -18.35 14.87
C LEU A 289 43.43 -19.21 13.60
N THR A 290 43.01 -18.67 12.44
CA THR A 290 42.98 -19.40 11.16
C THR A 290 44.18 -19.03 10.27
N PRO A 291 44.95 -20.00 9.73
CA PRO A 291 46.05 -19.72 8.80
C PRO A 291 45.57 -19.07 7.49
N GLU A 292 46.37 -18.17 6.91
CA GLU A 292 45.99 -17.35 5.74
C GLU A 292 45.48 -18.17 4.55
N LYS A 293 46.14 -19.30 4.21
CA LYS A 293 45.70 -20.23 3.14
C LYS A 293 44.25 -20.71 3.36
N THR A 294 43.83 -20.88 4.61
CA THR A 294 42.46 -21.28 4.96
C THR A 294 41.52 -20.07 4.94
N GLN A 295 41.95 -18.90 5.42
CA GLN A 295 41.15 -17.66 5.32
C GLN A 295 40.79 -17.35 3.86
N GLN A 296 41.74 -17.50 2.94
CA GLN A 296 41.53 -17.31 1.50
C GLN A 296 40.48 -18.28 0.91
N ARG A 297 40.38 -19.52 1.40
CA ARG A 297 39.32 -20.48 1.00
C ARG A 297 37.93 -19.99 1.43
N PHE A 298 37.79 -19.52 2.67
CA PHE A 298 36.54 -18.92 3.17
C PHE A 298 36.16 -17.66 2.37
N ARG A 299 37.12 -16.73 2.17
CA ARG A 299 36.93 -15.55 1.32
C ARG A 299 36.44 -15.94 -0.08
N SER A 300 37.07 -16.90 -0.75
CA SER A 300 36.69 -17.32 -2.11
C SER A 300 35.24 -17.79 -2.24
N ILE A 301 34.73 -18.56 -1.27
CA ILE A 301 33.32 -19.00 -1.26
C ILE A 301 32.38 -17.83 -0.97
N LEU A 302 32.71 -16.99 0.02
CA LEU A 302 31.88 -15.85 0.41
C LEU A 302 31.84 -14.77 -0.68
N SER A 303 32.95 -14.47 -1.35
CA SER A 303 33.01 -13.54 -2.49
C SER A 303 32.22 -14.05 -3.69
N ARG A 304 32.30 -15.35 -4.01
CA ARG A 304 31.47 -15.93 -5.10
C ARG A 304 29.98 -15.77 -4.81
N TYR A 305 29.56 -16.07 -3.58
CA TYR A 305 28.18 -15.87 -3.17
C TYR A 305 27.78 -14.40 -3.17
N LEU A 306 28.67 -13.49 -2.73
CA LEU A 306 28.40 -12.05 -2.75
C LEU A 306 28.15 -11.52 -4.18
N GLU A 307 28.87 -11.98 -5.19
CA GLU A 307 28.62 -11.53 -6.57
C GLU A 307 27.24 -11.99 -7.09
N ASP A 308 26.80 -13.21 -6.76
CA ASP A 308 25.43 -13.68 -7.05
C ASP A 308 24.37 -12.85 -6.28
N VAL A 309 24.66 -12.47 -5.02
CA VAL A 309 23.81 -11.58 -4.19
C VAL A 309 23.73 -10.18 -4.79
N LYS A 310 24.85 -9.57 -5.21
CA LYS A 310 24.88 -8.24 -5.86
C LYS A 310 24.04 -8.25 -7.14
N ALA A 311 24.15 -9.30 -7.95
CA ALA A 311 23.32 -9.49 -9.13
C ALA A 311 21.83 -9.68 -8.81
N HIS A 312 21.48 -10.21 -7.61
CA HIS A 312 20.11 -10.28 -7.11
C HIS A 312 19.58 -8.90 -6.69
N VAL A 313 20.34 -8.15 -5.89
CA VAL A 313 19.97 -6.79 -5.46
C VAL A 313 19.68 -5.88 -6.65
N VAL A 314 20.56 -5.85 -7.66
CA VAL A 314 20.37 -5.01 -8.86
C VAL A 314 19.14 -5.44 -9.67
N ARG A 315 18.83 -6.74 -9.72
CA ARG A 315 17.65 -7.27 -10.42
C ARG A 315 16.35 -6.85 -9.72
N ASP A 316 16.30 -6.97 -8.41
CA ASP A 316 15.12 -6.67 -7.61
C ASP A 316 14.90 -5.16 -7.50
N GLN A 317 15.96 -4.36 -7.39
CA GLN A 317 15.89 -2.89 -7.51
C GLN A 317 15.28 -2.46 -8.84
N ARG A 318 15.75 -3.03 -9.96
CA ARG A 318 15.18 -2.75 -11.29
C ARG A 318 13.72 -3.21 -11.42
N ALA A 319 13.37 -4.35 -10.84
CA ALA A 319 11.99 -4.86 -10.85
C ALA A 319 11.05 -3.97 -10.01
N LEU A 320 11.49 -3.52 -8.83
CA LEU A 320 10.75 -2.62 -7.96
C LEU A 320 10.57 -1.23 -8.60
N ALA A 321 11.62 -0.68 -9.22
CA ALA A 321 11.53 0.57 -9.97
C ALA A 321 10.56 0.47 -11.16
N GLN A 322 10.61 -0.63 -11.93
CA GLN A 322 9.63 -0.87 -13.00
C GLN A 322 8.20 -0.99 -12.45
N GLN A 323 8.01 -1.64 -11.30
CA GLN A 323 6.70 -1.72 -10.65
C GLN A 323 6.23 -0.35 -10.14
N ASN A 324 7.12 0.48 -9.59
CA ASN A 324 6.82 1.85 -9.18
C ASN A 324 6.36 2.70 -10.37
N ARG A 325 7.08 2.64 -11.50
CA ARG A 325 6.67 3.27 -12.77
C ARG A 325 5.27 2.81 -13.20
N ARG A 326 5.00 1.51 -13.20
CA ARG A 326 3.67 0.98 -13.55
C ARG A 326 2.59 1.41 -12.54
N ASN A 327 2.93 1.63 -11.27
CA ASN A 327 2.00 2.12 -10.24
C ASN A 327 1.69 3.60 -10.46
N ALA A 328 2.69 4.42 -10.80
CA ALA A 328 2.50 5.81 -11.21
C ALA A 328 1.66 5.92 -12.51
N GLU A 329 1.95 5.10 -13.51
CA GLU A 329 1.15 5.01 -14.75
C GLU A 329 -0.30 4.56 -14.49
N ALA A 330 -0.54 3.73 -13.46
CA ALA A 330 -1.89 3.38 -13.04
C ALA A 330 -2.57 4.57 -12.34
N TYR A 331 -1.90 5.21 -11.37
CA TYR A 331 -2.40 6.39 -10.67
C TYR A 331 -2.80 7.52 -11.62
N VAL A 332 -2.00 7.79 -12.66
CA VAL A 332 -2.33 8.79 -13.70
C VAL A 332 -3.56 8.40 -14.51
N LYS A 333 -3.80 7.10 -14.74
CA LYS A 333 -4.94 6.59 -15.54
C LYS A 333 -6.25 6.46 -14.75
N SER A 334 -6.19 6.10 -13.47
CA SER A 334 -7.38 5.83 -12.63
C SER A 334 -7.60 6.83 -11.49
N GLY A 335 -6.67 7.76 -11.23
CA GLY A 335 -6.71 8.68 -10.08
C GLY A 335 -6.41 8.02 -8.72
N GLU A 336 -6.34 6.68 -8.68
CA GLU A 336 -6.08 5.87 -7.48
C GLU A 336 -5.18 4.66 -7.80
N ILE A 337 -4.50 4.14 -6.77
CA ILE A 337 -3.78 2.87 -6.81
C ILE A 337 -4.50 1.90 -5.88
N PHE A 338 -4.93 0.74 -6.40
CA PHE A 338 -5.57 -0.31 -5.60
C PHE A 338 -4.71 -0.74 -4.40
N GLU A 339 -5.35 -0.96 -3.25
CA GLU A 339 -4.68 -1.26 -1.98
C GLU A 339 -3.78 -2.51 -2.07
N ASP A 340 -4.25 -3.60 -2.68
CA ASP A 340 -3.46 -4.82 -2.94
C ASP A 340 -2.13 -4.54 -3.65
N ARG A 341 -2.15 -3.58 -4.58
CA ARG A 341 -1.00 -3.23 -5.43
C ARG A 341 0.00 -2.36 -4.66
N GLN A 342 -0.49 -1.50 -3.79
CA GLN A 342 0.32 -0.74 -2.83
C GLN A 342 0.93 -1.68 -1.78
N ALA A 343 0.13 -2.56 -1.17
CA ALA A 343 0.57 -3.53 -0.17
C ALA A 343 1.64 -4.51 -0.72
N ASN A 344 1.48 -4.98 -1.96
CA ASN A 344 2.48 -5.82 -2.61
C ASN A 344 3.79 -5.05 -2.92
N PHE A 345 3.69 -3.80 -3.37
CA PHE A 345 4.85 -2.93 -3.58
C PHE A 345 5.62 -2.69 -2.27
N GLU A 346 4.92 -2.37 -1.18
CA GLU A 346 5.53 -2.22 0.14
C GLU A 346 6.15 -3.52 0.66
N LYS A 347 5.52 -4.67 0.41
CA LYS A 347 6.08 -5.98 0.76
C LYS A 347 7.39 -6.24 0.03
N GLN A 348 7.45 -5.93 -1.27
CA GLN A 348 8.67 -6.05 -2.07
C GLN A 348 9.75 -5.07 -1.63
N SER A 349 9.42 -3.80 -1.36
CA SER A 349 10.37 -2.80 -0.80
C SER A 349 11.01 -3.29 0.50
N LYS A 350 10.20 -3.76 1.46
CA LYS A 350 10.66 -4.29 2.75
C LYS A 350 11.50 -5.57 2.65
N VAL A 351 11.40 -6.31 1.54
CA VAL A 351 12.28 -7.46 1.25
C VAL A 351 13.59 -6.98 0.66
N LEU A 352 13.56 -6.05 -0.30
CA LEU A 352 14.74 -5.49 -0.93
C LEU A 352 15.60 -4.68 0.05
N GLU A 353 15.00 -3.86 0.91
CA GLU A 353 15.70 -3.14 2.00
C GLU A 353 16.53 -4.10 2.88
N LYS A 354 15.96 -5.26 3.22
CA LYS A 354 16.67 -6.30 3.99
C LYS A 354 17.74 -7.00 3.17
N LEU A 355 17.53 -7.20 1.87
CA LEU A 355 18.52 -7.78 0.97
C LEU A 355 19.73 -6.84 0.84
N VAL A 356 19.49 -5.54 0.59
CA VAL A 356 20.51 -4.48 0.54
C VAL A 356 21.28 -4.40 1.86
N ALA A 357 20.59 -4.29 3.01
CA ALA A 357 21.24 -4.19 4.31
C ALA A 357 22.11 -5.40 4.66
N ASN A 358 21.67 -6.62 4.31
CA ASN A 358 22.49 -7.83 4.47
C ASN A 358 23.68 -7.87 3.49
N THR A 359 23.49 -7.39 2.26
CA THR A 359 24.55 -7.31 1.25
C THR A 359 25.63 -6.32 1.68
N GLN A 360 25.25 -5.18 2.27
CA GLN A 360 26.16 -4.15 2.77
C GLN A 360 27.14 -4.71 3.80
N VAL A 361 26.65 -5.45 4.80
CA VAL A 361 27.51 -6.09 5.80
C VAL A 361 28.50 -7.09 5.17
N LEU A 362 28.07 -7.82 4.16
CA LEU A 362 28.92 -8.81 3.48
C LEU A 362 29.96 -8.12 2.57
N CYS A 363 29.60 -7.00 1.94
CA CYS A 363 30.51 -6.10 1.21
C CYS A 363 31.60 -5.53 2.14
N GLU A 364 31.20 -4.90 3.26
CA GLU A 364 32.11 -4.31 4.26
C GLU A 364 33.11 -5.32 4.79
N ALA A 365 32.64 -6.50 5.19
CA ALA A 365 33.49 -7.52 5.78
C ALA A 365 34.43 -8.22 4.80
N LEU A 366 34.10 -8.23 3.50
CA LEU A 366 34.97 -8.75 2.44
C LEU A 366 35.84 -7.66 1.79
N GLY A 367 35.65 -6.39 2.17
CA GLY A 367 36.38 -5.25 1.59
C GLY A 367 36.05 -5.00 0.13
N THR A 368 34.79 -5.20 -0.29
CA THR A 368 34.34 -4.95 -1.67
C THR A 368 33.21 -3.92 -1.69
N ASP A 369 33.17 -3.07 -2.72
CA ASP A 369 32.12 -2.06 -2.85
C ASP A 369 30.73 -2.66 -3.09
N MET A 370 29.71 -1.97 -2.57
CA MET A 370 28.29 -2.18 -2.90
C MET A 370 28.04 -1.74 -4.36
N PRO A 371 27.29 -2.49 -5.17
CA PRO A 371 26.86 -2.05 -6.50
C PRO A 371 26.11 -0.72 -6.44
N ASP A 372 26.31 0.13 -7.45
CA ASP A 372 25.57 1.38 -7.59
C ASP A 372 24.08 1.10 -7.78
N LEU A 373 23.28 1.46 -6.78
CA LEU A 373 21.81 1.31 -6.78
C LEU A 373 21.09 2.58 -7.26
N ALA A 374 21.82 3.66 -7.53
CA ALA A 374 21.24 4.85 -8.12
C ALA A 374 20.96 4.61 -9.61
N GLU A 375 19.75 4.96 -10.05
CA GLU A 375 19.40 4.90 -11.47
C GLU A 375 20.14 6.00 -12.25
N LYS A 376 21.34 5.65 -12.73
CA LYS A 376 21.90 6.28 -13.93
C LYS A 376 21.01 5.83 -15.10
N GLU A 377 20.05 6.68 -15.47
CA GLU A 377 19.28 6.48 -16.69
C GLU A 377 20.27 6.24 -17.85
N PRO A 378 20.13 5.14 -18.61
CA PRO A 378 21.00 4.91 -19.75
C PRO A 378 20.74 6.02 -20.76
N THR A 379 21.75 6.86 -20.99
CA THR A 379 21.77 7.91 -22.02
C THR A 379 21.92 7.29 -23.42
N ASP A 380 21.08 6.30 -23.71
CA ASP A 380 21.04 5.58 -24.97
C ASP A 380 20.21 6.37 -25.97
N ALA A 381 20.88 7.27 -26.70
CA ALA A 381 20.29 8.22 -27.63
C ALA A 381 19.57 7.56 -28.84
N SER A 382 19.50 6.23 -28.88
CA SER A 382 18.83 5.44 -29.93
C SER A 382 17.35 5.14 -29.64
N ALA A 383 16.85 5.39 -28.42
CA ALA A 383 15.50 5.01 -27.98
C ALA A 383 14.47 6.17 -27.95
N SER A 384 14.61 7.19 -28.81
CA SER A 384 13.82 8.43 -28.80
C SER A 384 12.34 8.33 -29.23
N GLY A 385 11.71 7.16 -29.05
CA GLY A 385 10.29 6.90 -29.32
C GLY A 385 9.47 6.51 -28.08
N GLY A 386 10.10 6.34 -26.91
CA GLY A 386 9.43 5.94 -25.68
C GLY A 386 8.94 7.13 -24.85
N ILE A 387 7.65 7.15 -24.49
CA ILE A 387 7.01 8.15 -23.63
C ILE A 387 7.85 8.40 -22.36
N GLY A 388 8.39 9.62 -22.27
CA GLY A 388 9.19 10.09 -21.14
C GLY A 388 8.32 10.31 -19.91
N LEU A 389 8.62 9.56 -18.85
CA LEU A 389 7.97 9.70 -17.55
C LEU A 389 8.65 10.85 -16.79
N VAL A 390 8.01 12.02 -16.73
CA VAL A 390 8.52 13.16 -15.96
C VAL A 390 8.54 12.81 -14.47
N LYS A 391 9.58 13.25 -13.76
CA LYS A 391 9.83 12.91 -12.36
C LYS A 391 8.71 13.47 -11.47
N THR A 392 8.22 12.67 -10.54
CA THR A 392 7.18 13.07 -9.56
C THR A 392 7.63 14.22 -8.65
N THR A 393 8.93 14.51 -8.55
CA THR A 393 9.48 15.69 -7.89
C THR A 393 9.21 17.00 -8.63
N ASP A 394 9.09 16.99 -9.96
CA ASP A 394 8.78 18.20 -10.75
C ASP A 394 7.28 18.54 -10.66
N TYR A 395 6.42 17.53 -10.54
CA TYR A 395 4.98 17.67 -10.28
C TYR A 395 4.68 18.40 -8.94
N LEU A 396 5.63 18.38 -8.00
CA LEU A 396 5.54 19.10 -6.71
C LEU A 396 6.23 20.49 -6.73
N ARG A 397 7.01 20.81 -7.77
CA ARG A 397 7.70 22.11 -7.91
C ARG A 397 7.00 23.05 -8.91
N GLY A 398 6.15 22.52 -9.80
CA GLY A 398 5.40 23.25 -10.83
C GLY A 398 4.27 24.18 -10.36
N GLN A 399 4.33 24.75 -9.15
CA GLN A 399 3.41 25.83 -8.71
C GLN A 399 4.10 27.21 -8.61
N GLY A 400 5.38 27.32 -8.97
CA GLY A 400 6.15 28.58 -8.91
C GLY A 400 6.11 29.44 -10.18
N GLU A 401 5.87 28.83 -11.34
CA GLU A 401 5.70 29.53 -12.63
C GLU A 401 4.31 29.18 -13.19
N GLY A 402 3.63 30.18 -13.77
CA GLY A 402 2.23 30.05 -14.18
C GLY A 402 2.02 29.01 -15.28
N ALA A 403 0.78 28.52 -15.40
CA ALA A 403 0.38 27.66 -16.51
C ALA A 403 0.76 28.32 -17.85
N GLY A 404 1.38 27.54 -18.74
CA GLY A 404 1.63 27.97 -20.11
C GLY A 404 0.32 28.21 -20.88
N ILE A 405 0.46 28.49 -22.18
CA ILE A 405 -0.70 28.77 -23.05
C ILE A 405 -1.69 27.58 -23.08
N TRP A 406 -1.20 26.36 -22.87
CA TRP A 406 -1.93 25.08 -22.88
C TRP A 406 -2.36 24.61 -21.49
N GLU A 407 -3.37 23.74 -21.42
CA GLU A 407 -3.87 23.17 -20.16
C GLU A 407 -2.99 22.06 -19.60
N ASP A 408 -2.46 21.23 -20.49
CA ASP A 408 -1.54 20.16 -20.14
C ASP A 408 -0.44 20.00 -21.22
N GLU A 409 0.53 19.13 -20.92
CA GLU A 409 1.68 18.87 -21.76
C GLU A 409 1.33 17.96 -22.97
N GLU A 410 0.19 17.24 -22.96
CA GLU A 410 -0.27 16.45 -24.12
C GLU A 410 -0.92 17.35 -25.17
N GLU A 411 -1.75 18.31 -24.73
CA GLU A 411 -2.32 19.38 -25.54
C GLU A 411 -1.20 20.20 -26.18
N ARG A 412 -0.22 20.65 -25.39
CA ARG A 412 0.98 21.33 -25.90
C ARG A 412 1.69 20.52 -26.99
N ARG A 413 1.92 19.22 -26.75
CA ARG A 413 2.56 18.32 -27.74
C ARG A 413 1.70 18.10 -28.98
N PHE A 414 0.38 18.28 -28.91
CA PHE A 414 -0.50 18.17 -30.07
C PHE A 414 -0.48 19.42 -30.95
N TYR A 415 -0.43 20.63 -30.36
CA TYR A 415 -0.42 21.88 -31.13
C TYR A 415 0.97 22.41 -31.50
N GLU A 416 1.99 22.28 -30.63
CA GLU A 416 3.35 22.79 -30.89
C GLU A 416 4.24 21.79 -31.64
N ASN A 417 4.21 20.50 -31.27
CA ASN A 417 5.11 19.50 -31.87
C ASN A 417 4.53 18.92 -33.16
N LEU A 418 4.57 19.72 -34.23
CA LEU A 418 4.33 19.29 -35.61
C LEU A 418 5.54 18.52 -36.14
N VAL A 419 5.32 17.59 -37.08
CA VAL A 419 6.42 16.85 -37.72
C VAL A 419 7.14 17.74 -38.73
N ASP A 420 8.45 17.91 -38.57
CA ASP A 420 9.28 18.50 -39.62
C ASP A 420 9.36 17.55 -40.83
N LEU A 421 8.88 18.03 -41.97
CA LEU A 421 8.92 17.33 -43.25
C LEU A 421 10.31 17.41 -43.90
N LYS A 422 11.12 18.41 -43.54
CA LYS A 422 12.48 18.62 -44.04
C LYS A 422 13.42 17.57 -43.46
N GLY A 423 14.03 16.79 -44.35
CA GLY A 423 14.89 15.65 -43.99
C GLY A 423 14.16 14.30 -43.93
N LYS A 424 12.82 14.28 -43.82
CA LYS A 424 12.00 13.06 -44.02
C LYS A 424 11.57 12.88 -45.48
N VAL A 425 11.40 13.98 -46.22
CA VAL A 425 11.03 13.99 -47.64
C VAL A 425 12.10 14.78 -48.43
N PRO A 426 12.47 14.36 -49.66
CA PRO A 426 13.35 15.14 -50.53
C PRO A 426 12.85 16.57 -50.75
N ALA A 427 13.73 17.56 -50.62
CA ALA A 427 13.37 18.99 -50.71
C ALA A 427 12.68 19.37 -52.04
N VAL A 428 12.95 18.66 -53.13
CA VAL A 428 12.32 18.84 -54.45
C VAL A 428 10.79 18.58 -54.43
N LEU A 429 10.29 17.81 -53.46
CA LEU A 429 8.86 17.57 -53.27
C LEU A 429 8.18 18.60 -52.33
N LEU A 430 8.99 19.41 -51.64
CA LEU A 430 8.55 20.48 -50.74
C LEU A 430 8.67 21.86 -51.40
N GLU A 431 9.61 22.04 -52.33
CA GLU A 431 9.75 23.26 -53.14
C GLU A 431 8.78 23.24 -54.34
N ASP A 432 7.78 24.13 -54.32
CA ASP A 432 7.16 24.57 -55.57
C ASP A 432 8.26 25.17 -56.47
N GLY A 433 8.32 24.75 -57.75
CA GLY A 433 9.44 24.99 -58.67
C GLY A 433 9.71 26.44 -59.12
N LYS A 434 9.93 27.35 -58.17
CA LYS A 434 10.35 28.75 -58.38
C LYS A 434 11.56 29.07 -57.50
N LYS A 435 12.75 28.91 -58.07
CA LYS A 435 13.99 29.34 -57.39
C LYS A 435 14.10 30.85 -57.29
N LYS A 436 14.24 31.31 -56.05
CA LYS A 436 15.25 32.27 -55.57
C LYS A 436 15.15 33.73 -56.02
N LYS A 437 14.89 34.61 -55.04
CA LYS A 437 15.85 35.68 -54.74
C LYS A 437 16.07 35.74 -53.22
N SER A 438 17.33 35.82 -52.83
CA SER A 438 17.81 35.80 -51.44
C SER A 438 18.03 37.22 -50.93
N GLU A 439 17.82 37.45 -49.64
CA GLU A 439 18.57 38.48 -48.90
C GLU A 439 18.62 38.11 -47.40
N ALA A 440 19.73 38.49 -46.77
CA ALA A 440 19.96 38.38 -45.33
C ALA A 440 19.87 39.78 -44.70
N GLU A 441 19.77 39.83 -43.37
CA GLU A 441 20.07 40.92 -42.41
C GLU A 441 20.35 42.34 -43.00
N GLU A 442 19.75 43.44 -42.51
CA GLU A 442 19.77 43.86 -41.11
C GLU A 442 18.77 45.03 -40.84
N SER A 443 18.88 45.66 -39.67
CA SER A 443 17.98 46.66 -39.07
C SER A 443 17.72 47.99 -39.81
N GLY A 444 16.55 48.60 -39.56
CA GLY A 444 16.50 49.99 -39.07
C GLY A 444 15.90 51.13 -39.93
N LYS A 445 14.67 51.54 -39.55
CA LYS A 445 14.09 52.93 -39.60
C LYS A 445 13.66 53.60 -40.92
N ARG A 446 12.37 53.98 -40.90
CA ARG A 446 11.68 55.21 -41.42
C ARG A 446 11.28 55.32 -42.91
N LYS A 447 9.95 55.40 -43.08
CA LYS A 447 9.15 56.08 -44.14
C LYS A 447 9.57 57.55 -44.38
N PRO A 448 9.07 58.26 -45.44
CA PRO A 448 8.14 57.86 -46.52
C PRO A 448 8.77 58.07 -47.93
N ASP A 449 8.13 58.27 -49.11
CA ASP A 449 6.72 58.35 -49.57
C ASP A 449 6.64 58.07 -51.12
N GLY A 450 5.47 58.22 -51.76
CA GLY A 450 5.38 58.65 -53.19
C GLY A 450 4.75 57.72 -54.25
N GLU A 451 3.42 57.69 -54.30
CA GLU A 451 2.53 57.79 -55.48
C GLU A 451 2.71 57.00 -56.82
N THR A 452 1.58 56.35 -57.20
CA THR A 452 0.90 56.28 -58.54
C THR A 452 1.28 55.29 -59.67
N ALA A 453 0.23 54.57 -60.11
CA ALA A 453 -0.23 54.35 -61.51
C ALA A 453 0.65 53.58 -62.53
N ASP A 454 0.14 52.79 -63.49
CA ASP A 454 -1.17 52.12 -63.72
C ASP A 454 -0.96 51.07 -64.86
N SER A 455 -2.03 50.38 -65.27
CA SER A 455 -2.28 49.76 -66.59
C SER A 455 -1.48 48.53 -67.11
N ALA A 456 -2.12 47.37 -66.93
CA ALA A 456 -2.78 46.59 -67.99
C ALA A 456 -1.98 45.86 -69.12
N GLU A 457 -2.04 44.52 -69.03
CA GLU A 457 -2.52 43.60 -70.08
C GLU A 457 -1.62 43.19 -71.29
N PRO A 458 -1.93 42.07 -72.02
CA PRO A 458 -0.92 41.06 -72.30
C PRO A 458 -0.70 40.76 -73.80
N SER A 459 0.21 39.83 -74.10
CA SER A 459 0.22 39.09 -75.36
C SER A 459 0.74 37.66 -75.19
N ASP A 460 0.00 36.69 -75.72
CA ASP A 460 0.49 35.35 -76.03
C ASP A 460 1.54 35.42 -77.14
N GLU A 461 2.55 34.56 -77.12
CA GLU A 461 2.79 33.68 -78.28
C GLU A 461 3.62 32.43 -77.96
N LYS A 462 3.37 31.37 -78.73
CA LYS A 462 4.01 30.05 -78.61
C LYS A 462 5.30 30.00 -79.41
N SER A 463 6.29 29.26 -78.93
CA SER A 463 7.13 28.43 -79.81
C SER A 463 7.55 27.14 -79.09
N ALA A 464 7.73 26.07 -79.86
CA ALA A 464 8.05 24.73 -79.37
C ALA A 464 9.07 24.06 -80.29
N ALA A 465 10.06 23.39 -79.69
CA ALA A 465 10.95 22.33 -80.19
C ALA A 465 12.08 22.21 -79.14
N ASP A 466 12.15 21.17 -78.30
CA ASP A 466 12.49 19.75 -78.55
C ASP A 466 14.00 19.45 -78.48
N ALA A 467 14.30 18.22 -78.04
CA ALA A 467 15.58 17.67 -77.55
C ALA A 467 15.96 18.10 -76.10
N ASP A 468 16.30 17.21 -75.17
CA ASP A 468 16.46 15.74 -75.28
C ASP A 468 16.04 14.99 -74.00
N ASP A 469 15.73 13.71 -74.15
CA ASP A 469 15.00 12.88 -73.20
C ASP A 469 15.93 12.04 -72.30
N GLN A 470 15.79 12.20 -70.97
CA GLN A 470 16.22 11.17 -70.02
C GLN A 470 15.65 11.38 -68.60
N SER A 471 14.40 10.95 -68.37
CA SER A 471 14.06 9.95 -67.32
C SER A 471 12.57 9.93 -66.92
N THR A 472 11.95 8.76 -67.09
CA THR A 472 10.75 8.30 -66.36
C THR A 472 9.43 9.07 -66.57
N ALA A 473 8.93 9.05 -67.81
CA ALA A 473 7.49 9.04 -68.02
C ALA A 473 6.89 7.69 -67.55
N ILE A 474 6.27 7.65 -66.36
CA ILE A 474 5.35 6.57 -65.96
C ILE A 474 3.91 7.09 -66.08
N ALA A 475 3.06 6.27 -66.71
CA ALA A 475 1.72 6.58 -67.17
C ALA A 475 0.88 7.53 -66.29
N SER A 476 0.39 8.61 -66.89
CA SER A 476 -0.44 9.68 -66.32
C SER A 476 -1.89 9.29 -65.96
N LYS A 477 -2.08 8.09 -65.39
CA LYS A 477 -3.34 7.63 -64.76
C LYS A 477 -3.20 7.26 -63.28
N THR A 478 -1.97 7.09 -62.77
CA THR A 478 -1.73 6.66 -61.38
C THR A 478 -1.78 7.79 -60.36
N VAL A 479 -1.18 8.96 -60.61
CA VAL A 479 -1.09 10.04 -59.60
C VAL A 479 -2.47 10.56 -59.16
N GLY A 480 -3.40 10.72 -60.10
CA GLY A 480 -4.78 11.10 -59.76
C GLY A 480 -5.47 10.06 -58.86
N ALA A 481 -5.35 8.78 -59.21
CA ALA A 481 -5.89 7.69 -58.41
C ALA A 481 -5.19 7.52 -57.04
N GLN A 482 -3.90 7.85 -56.93
CA GLN A 482 -3.15 7.88 -55.67
C GLN A 482 -3.64 9.02 -54.76
N VAL A 483 -3.87 10.22 -55.31
CA VAL A 483 -4.48 11.34 -54.58
C VAL A 483 -5.88 10.94 -54.11
N ASP A 484 -6.72 10.40 -54.99
CA ASP A 484 -8.09 10.01 -54.64
C ASP A 484 -8.10 8.86 -53.61
N SER A 485 -7.14 7.94 -53.67
CA SER A 485 -6.92 6.88 -52.66
C SER A 485 -6.36 7.39 -51.33
N LEU A 486 -5.65 8.52 -51.30
CA LEU A 486 -5.24 9.16 -50.05
C LEU A 486 -6.41 9.93 -49.44
N LEU A 487 -7.12 10.74 -50.23
CA LEU A 487 -8.29 11.50 -49.76
C LEU A 487 -9.39 10.57 -49.20
N ALA A 488 -9.54 9.36 -49.73
CA ALA A 488 -10.43 8.33 -49.18
C ALA A 488 -10.10 7.91 -47.73
N LYS A 489 -8.84 8.06 -47.28
CA LYS A 489 -8.40 7.76 -45.90
C LYS A 489 -8.65 8.91 -44.91
N LEU A 490 -8.94 10.13 -45.37
CA LEU A 490 -9.14 11.30 -44.49
C LEU A 490 -10.19 11.04 -43.39
N PRO A 491 -11.38 10.44 -43.68
CA PRO A 491 -12.38 10.14 -42.65
C PRO A 491 -11.96 9.03 -41.66
N GLU A 492 -10.92 8.26 -41.98
CA GLU A 492 -10.42 7.14 -41.16
C GLU A 492 -9.35 7.56 -40.14
N LEU A 493 -8.89 8.83 -40.20
CA LEU A 493 -7.90 9.37 -39.27
C LEU A 493 -8.44 9.43 -37.84
N GLN A 494 -7.64 8.94 -36.88
CA GLN A 494 -7.97 8.85 -35.45
C GLN A 494 -6.83 9.32 -34.53
N THR A 495 -5.57 9.31 -34.99
CA THR A 495 -4.41 9.69 -34.15
C THR A 495 -3.49 10.71 -34.83
N LYS A 496 -2.72 11.46 -34.03
CA LYS A 496 -1.71 12.39 -34.56
C LYS A 496 -0.69 11.70 -35.48
N ASP A 497 -0.30 10.47 -35.16
CA ASP A 497 0.73 9.75 -35.91
C ASP A 497 0.19 9.34 -37.29
N GLN A 498 -1.10 9.01 -37.40
CA GLN A 498 -1.76 8.79 -38.70
C GLN A 498 -1.86 10.08 -39.52
N VAL A 499 -2.15 11.22 -38.88
CA VAL A 499 -2.15 12.55 -39.54
C VAL A 499 -0.76 12.90 -40.07
N ASP A 500 0.28 12.68 -39.27
CA ASP A 500 1.66 13.00 -39.64
C ASP A 500 2.18 12.07 -40.75
N GLN A 501 1.81 10.78 -40.74
CA GLN A 501 2.08 9.86 -41.84
C GLN A 501 1.29 10.23 -43.11
N PHE A 502 0.03 10.66 -42.97
CA PHE A 502 -0.75 11.17 -44.11
C PHE A 502 -0.08 12.39 -44.74
N ALA A 503 0.46 13.32 -43.93
CA ALA A 503 1.19 14.49 -44.44
C ALA A 503 2.44 14.09 -45.23
N LEU A 504 3.20 13.09 -44.75
CA LEU A 504 4.36 12.52 -45.45
C LEU A 504 3.96 11.84 -46.77
N ASP A 505 2.94 10.97 -46.76
CA ASP A 505 2.40 10.32 -47.95
C ASP A 505 1.91 11.34 -48.99
N PHE A 506 1.24 12.41 -48.54
CA PHE A 506 0.73 13.47 -49.42
C PHE A 506 1.85 14.24 -50.13
N CYS A 507 3.02 14.41 -49.51
CA CYS A 507 4.16 15.08 -50.14
C CYS A 507 4.65 14.36 -51.42
N TRP A 508 4.51 13.02 -51.49
CA TRP A 508 4.88 12.24 -52.69
C TRP A 508 3.90 12.41 -53.87
N VAL A 509 2.70 12.92 -53.61
CA VAL A 509 1.70 13.28 -54.64
C VAL A 509 1.45 14.79 -54.71
N ASN A 510 2.38 15.61 -54.17
CA ASN A 510 2.25 17.07 -54.14
C ASN A 510 2.23 17.66 -55.56
N SER A 511 1.18 18.44 -55.83
CA SER A 511 1.01 19.24 -57.04
C SER A 511 -0.04 20.30 -56.76
N LYS A 512 -0.04 21.42 -57.50
CA LYS A 512 -1.09 22.43 -57.37
C LYS A 512 -2.52 21.86 -57.54
N ALA A 513 -2.67 20.82 -58.37
CA ALA A 513 -3.96 20.14 -58.57
C ALA A 513 -4.37 19.28 -57.35
N SER A 514 -3.43 18.55 -56.73
CA SER A 514 -3.71 17.74 -55.54
C SER A 514 -3.91 18.58 -54.28
N ARG A 515 -3.18 19.70 -54.13
CA ARG A 515 -3.41 20.67 -53.04
C ARG A 515 -4.80 21.29 -53.10
N ASN A 516 -5.26 21.71 -54.28
CA ASN A 516 -6.64 22.18 -54.46
C ASN A 516 -7.70 21.10 -54.16
N ARG A 517 -7.44 19.83 -54.48
CA ARG A 517 -8.33 18.72 -54.09
C ARG A 517 -8.32 18.47 -52.58
N LEU A 518 -7.15 18.54 -51.94
CA LEU A 518 -7.01 18.40 -50.49
C LEU A 518 -7.76 19.50 -49.74
N VAL A 519 -7.59 20.77 -50.12
CA VAL A 519 -8.34 21.91 -49.53
C VAL A 519 -9.85 21.64 -49.63
N LYS A 520 -10.34 21.24 -50.80
CA LYS A 520 -11.76 20.89 -50.98
C LYS A 520 -12.21 19.72 -50.09
N ALA A 521 -11.36 18.72 -49.88
CA ALA A 521 -11.67 17.54 -49.06
C ALA A 521 -11.68 17.85 -47.55
N VAL A 522 -10.74 18.66 -47.05
CA VAL A 522 -10.73 19.07 -45.63
C VAL A 522 -11.82 20.11 -45.32
N SER A 523 -12.28 20.88 -46.31
CA SER A 523 -13.46 21.74 -46.22
C SER A 523 -14.79 20.98 -46.07
N ASP A 524 -14.88 19.70 -46.48
CA ASP A 524 -16.12 18.91 -46.49
C ASP A 524 -16.09 17.84 -45.38
N ILE A 525 -16.34 18.27 -44.15
CA ILE A 525 -16.26 17.41 -42.95
C ILE A 525 -17.48 16.46 -42.91
N PRO A 526 -17.28 15.14 -42.74
CA PRO A 526 -18.37 14.18 -42.60
C PRO A 526 -19.32 14.52 -41.45
N LYS A 527 -20.63 14.51 -41.71
CA LYS A 527 -21.66 14.83 -40.72
C LYS A 527 -21.51 13.95 -39.47
N GLY A 528 -21.39 14.60 -38.31
CA GLY A 528 -21.23 13.95 -37.01
C GLY A 528 -19.77 13.69 -36.58
N ARG A 529 -18.79 13.80 -37.49
CA ARG A 529 -17.36 13.57 -37.19
C ARG A 529 -16.63 14.86 -36.79
N ILE A 530 -17.06 15.46 -35.69
CA ILE A 530 -16.46 16.70 -35.15
C ILE A 530 -15.06 16.42 -34.55
N ASP A 531 -14.80 15.18 -34.16
CA ASP A 531 -13.49 14.66 -33.74
C ASP A 531 -12.38 14.82 -34.79
N LEU A 532 -12.73 14.97 -36.07
CA LEU A 532 -11.76 15.20 -37.15
C LEU A 532 -11.25 16.65 -37.20
N LEU A 533 -11.90 17.64 -36.56
CA LEU A 533 -11.51 19.04 -36.67
C LEU A 533 -10.09 19.33 -36.17
N PRO A 534 -9.63 18.84 -35.00
CA PRO A 534 -8.26 19.05 -34.54
C PRO A 534 -7.25 18.29 -35.42
N LEU A 535 -7.61 17.09 -35.89
CA LEU A 535 -6.76 16.24 -36.73
C LEU A 535 -6.54 16.86 -38.13
N TYR A 536 -7.60 17.38 -38.76
CA TYR A 536 -7.49 18.10 -40.03
C TYR A 536 -6.79 19.45 -39.84
N SER A 537 -6.96 20.12 -38.69
CA SER A 537 -6.21 21.35 -38.36
C SER A 537 -4.72 21.07 -38.24
N ARG A 538 -4.32 19.97 -37.57
CA ARG A 538 -2.93 19.50 -37.52
C ARG A 538 -2.39 19.17 -38.90
N LEU A 539 -3.15 18.48 -39.75
CA LEU A 539 -2.74 18.17 -41.12
C LEU A 539 -2.43 19.44 -41.93
N VAL A 540 -3.33 20.43 -41.86
CA VAL A 540 -3.18 21.72 -42.54
C VAL A 540 -2.01 22.52 -41.99
N ALA A 541 -1.78 22.50 -40.66
CA ALA A 541 -0.64 23.15 -40.04
C ALA A 541 0.70 22.51 -40.43
N THR A 542 0.79 21.17 -40.40
CA THR A 542 1.99 20.40 -40.78
C THR A 542 2.36 20.63 -42.25
N LEU A 543 1.40 20.55 -43.17
CA LEU A 543 1.66 20.83 -44.59
C LEU A 543 1.92 22.33 -44.84
N GLY A 544 1.25 23.20 -44.08
CA GLY A 544 1.36 24.66 -44.18
C GLY A 544 2.75 25.24 -43.89
N GLN A 545 3.64 24.49 -43.21
CA GLN A 545 5.04 24.87 -43.01
C GLN A 545 5.81 25.09 -44.32
N TYR A 546 5.45 24.33 -45.37
CA TYR A 546 6.12 24.35 -46.67
C TYR A 546 5.17 24.67 -47.85
N LEU A 547 3.86 24.43 -47.67
CA LEU A 547 2.82 24.60 -48.69
C LEU A 547 1.76 25.62 -48.21
N PRO A 548 2.06 26.93 -48.21
CA PRO A 548 1.21 27.96 -47.60
C PRO A 548 -0.13 28.20 -48.33
N ASP A 549 -0.30 27.68 -49.55
CA ASP A 549 -1.55 27.79 -50.30
C ASP A 549 -2.68 26.91 -49.73
N ILE A 550 -2.34 25.82 -49.03
CA ILE A 550 -3.29 24.95 -48.31
C ILE A 550 -3.97 25.69 -47.14
N PRO A 551 -3.25 26.21 -46.12
CA PRO A 551 -3.86 26.96 -45.01
C PRO A 551 -4.55 28.24 -45.47
N GLN A 552 -3.99 28.96 -46.45
CA GLN A 552 -4.62 30.16 -47.00
C GLN A 552 -5.97 29.84 -47.67
N GLY A 553 -6.01 28.82 -48.53
CA GLY A 553 -7.24 28.41 -49.22
C GLY A 553 -8.35 28.00 -48.26
N LEU A 554 -8.02 27.23 -47.20
CA LEU A 554 -8.99 26.85 -46.18
C LEU A 554 -9.46 28.03 -45.32
N THR A 555 -8.55 28.91 -44.91
CA THR A 555 -8.90 30.09 -44.08
C THR A 555 -9.81 31.06 -44.84
N THR A 556 -9.53 31.32 -46.12
CA THR A 556 -10.41 32.13 -46.98
C THR A 556 -11.79 31.49 -47.13
N TYR A 557 -11.85 30.19 -47.39
CA TYR A 557 -13.12 29.46 -47.50
C TYR A 557 -13.97 29.58 -46.21
N LEU A 558 -13.36 29.40 -45.03
CA LEU A 558 -14.07 29.44 -43.76
C LEU A 558 -14.56 30.86 -43.38
N ASP A 559 -13.79 31.92 -43.68
CA ASP A 559 -14.26 33.30 -43.46
C ASP A 559 -15.37 33.70 -44.46
N GLU A 560 -15.26 33.32 -45.73
CA GLU A 560 -16.33 33.54 -46.71
C GLU A 560 -17.63 32.80 -46.32
N GLU A 561 -17.53 31.55 -45.86
CA GLU A 561 -18.67 30.79 -45.36
C GLU A 561 -19.23 31.36 -44.05
N PHE A 562 -18.40 31.80 -43.10
CA PHE A 562 -18.87 32.50 -41.91
C PHE A 562 -19.71 33.74 -42.28
N ARG A 563 -19.20 34.59 -43.18
CA ARG A 563 -19.93 35.77 -43.71
C ARG A 563 -21.21 35.38 -44.47
N SER A 564 -21.18 34.28 -45.23
CA SER A 564 -22.32 33.73 -45.97
C SER A 564 -23.43 33.24 -45.04
N LEU A 565 -23.07 32.49 -44.01
CA LEU A 565 -23.97 31.94 -43.00
C LEU A 565 -24.58 33.02 -42.10
N GLN A 566 -23.83 34.10 -41.83
CA GLN A 566 -24.30 35.27 -41.08
C GLN A 566 -25.34 36.08 -41.86
N ARG A 567 -25.14 36.28 -43.18
CA ARG A 567 -26.16 36.86 -44.07
C ARG A 567 -27.42 35.99 -44.16
N ARG A 568 -27.31 34.68 -43.93
CA ARG A 568 -28.41 33.69 -44.01
C ARG A 568 -28.98 33.31 -42.63
N LYS A 569 -28.84 34.16 -41.61
CA LYS A 569 -29.23 33.91 -40.21
C LYS A 569 -30.66 33.40 -39.97
N SER A 570 -31.63 33.75 -40.82
CA SER A 570 -33.03 33.26 -40.71
C SER A 570 -33.23 31.78 -41.04
N LYS A 571 -32.19 31.07 -41.52
CA LYS A 571 -32.23 29.64 -41.81
C LYS A 571 -31.64 28.85 -40.64
N GLU A 572 -32.51 28.36 -39.76
CA GLU A 572 -32.14 27.63 -38.55
C GLU A 572 -31.45 26.29 -38.84
N PHE A 573 -31.88 25.57 -39.88
CA PHE A 573 -31.29 24.28 -40.29
C PHE A 573 -29.79 24.34 -40.67
N LEU A 574 -29.24 25.55 -40.88
CA LEU A 574 -27.80 25.75 -41.09
C LEU A 574 -27.01 25.87 -39.76
N GLY A 575 -27.66 25.76 -38.60
CA GLY A 575 -27.03 25.88 -37.28
C GLY A 575 -25.87 24.91 -37.08
N GLN A 576 -26.04 23.63 -37.43
CA GLN A 576 -24.97 22.62 -37.32
C GLN A 576 -23.73 22.99 -38.17
N VAL A 577 -23.93 23.52 -39.38
CA VAL A 577 -22.83 23.97 -40.26
C VAL A 577 -22.13 25.20 -39.67
N ARG A 578 -22.89 26.16 -39.11
CA ARG A 578 -22.32 27.31 -38.39
C ARG A 578 -21.43 26.85 -37.25
N MET A 579 -21.92 25.98 -36.37
CA MET A 579 -21.14 25.49 -35.23
C MET A 579 -19.90 24.71 -35.67
N SER A 580 -19.99 23.88 -36.71
CA SER A 580 -18.83 23.13 -37.23
C SER A 580 -17.76 24.07 -37.80
N ASN A 581 -18.14 25.05 -38.63
CA ASN A 581 -17.19 25.99 -39.22
C ASN A 581 -16.55 26.89 -38.15
N VAL A 582 -17.32 27.29 -37.14
CA VAL A 582 -16.84 28.09 -36.00
C VAL A 582 -15.85 27.30 -35.14
N ARG A 583 -16.13 26.02 -34.83
CA ARG A 583 -15.16 25.15 -34.14
C ARG A 583 -13.89 24.95 -34.99
N TYR A 584 -14.01 24.77 -36.30
CA TYR A 584 -12.85 24.59 -37.16
C TYR A 584 -11.94 25.84 -37.21
N LEU A 585 -12.53 27.04 -37.27
CA LEU A 585 -11.78 28.30 -37.14
C LEU A 585 -11.06 28.41 -35.78
N ALA A 586 -11.69 27.98 -34.69
CA ALA A 586 -11.09 27.97 -33.36
C ALA A 586 -9.92 26.97 -33.25
N GLU A 587 -10.06 25.76 -33.82
CA GLU A 587 -8.97 24.77 -33.88
C GLU A 587 -7.78 25.26 -34.71
N LEU A 588 -8.01 25.82 -35.90
CA LEU A 588 -6.95 26.39 -36.74
C LEU A 588 -6.29 27.63 -36.10
N THR A 589 -6.99 28.35 -35.21
CA THR A 589 -6.40 29.46 -34.44
C THR A 589 -5.37 28.97 -33.43
N LYS A 590 -5.60 27.81 -32.77
CA LYS A 590 -4.64 27.20 -31.83
C LYS A 590 -3.33 26.77 -32.51
N PHE A 591 -3.39 26.36 -33.77
CA PHE A 591 -2.20 26.09 -34.59
C PHE A 591 -1.52 27.35 -35.19
N GLY A 592 -2.02 28.55 -34.91
CA GLY A 592 -1.52 29.79 -35.52
C GLY A 592 -1.80 29.93 -37.03
N VAL A 593 -2.63 29.05 -37.60
CA VAL A 593 -2.97 29.04 -39.03
C VAL A 593 -3.94 30.17 -39.38
N VAL A 594 -4.92 30.42 -38.51
CA VAL A 594 -5.88 31.54 -38.67
C VAL A 594 -5.30 32.80 -38.00
N PRO A 595 -5.09 33.91 -38.74
CA PRO A 595 -4.66 35.17 -38.15
C PRO A 595 -5.66 35.71 -37.11
N GLU A 596 -5.15 36.22 -35.99
CA GLU A 596 -5.98 36.68 -34.87
C GLU A 596 -7.07 37.71 -35.26
N HIS A 597 -6.79 38.57 -36.24
CA HIS A 597 -7.76 39.57 -36.68
C HIS A 597 -9.05 38.95 -37.27
N ILE A 598 -8.98 37.71 -37.78
CA ILE A 598 -10.14 36.95 -38.28
C ILE A 598 -10.96 36.40 -37.11
N ILE A 599 -10.33 35.73 -36.13
CA ILE A 599 -11.07 35.18 -34.97
C ILE A 599 -11.73 36.29 -34.14
N PHE A 600 -11.03 37.41 -33.92
CA PHE A 600 -11.61 38.58 -33.26
C PHE A 600 -12.63 39.34 -34.12
N HIS A 601 -12.61 39.20 -35.46
CA HIS A 601 -13.70 39.67 -36.31
C HIS A 601 -14.96 38.82 -36.12
N CYS A 602 -14.83 37.49 -36.03
CA CYS A 602 -15.95 36.59 -35.71
C CYS A 602 -16.56 36.94 -34.35
N PHE A 603 -15.74 37.07 -33.30
CA PHE A 603 -16.18 37.54 -31.98
C PHE A 603 -16.90 38.90 -32.05
N LYS A 604 -16.34 39.87 -32.77
CA LYS A 604 -16.94 41.21 -32.89
C LYS A 604 -18.30 41.18 -33.59
N VAL A 605 -18.41 40.51 -34.74
CA VAL A 605 -19.67 40.42 -35.51
C VAL A 605 -20.77 39.75 -34.68
N SER A 606 -20.44 38.69 -33.96
CA SER A 606 -21.38 37.99 -33.06
C SER A 606 -21.75 38.84 -31.84
N LEU A 607 -20.83 39.66 -31.32
CA LEU A 607 -21.08 40.53 -30.18
C LEU A 607 -21.90 41.77 -30.55
N ASP A 608 -21.65 42.38 -31.72
CA ASP A 608 -22.34 43.57 -32.20
C ASP A 608 -23.84 43.28 -32.42
N GLU A 609 -24.18 42.18 -33.09
CA GLU A 609 -25.55 41.68 -33.21
C GLU A 609 -25.84 40.57 -32.18
N PHE A 610 -26.18 40.94 -30.95
CA PHE A 610 -26.31 39.98 -29.83
C PHE A 610 -27.62 39.15 -29.86
N SER A 611 -27.73 38.26 -30.85
CA SER A 611 -28.86 37.33 -31.05
C SER A 611 -28.59 35.95 -30.44
N ARG A 612 -29.62 35.13 -30.20
CA ARG A 612 -29.49 33.75 -29.67
C ARG A 612 -28.46 32.91 -30.44
N MET A 613 -28.56 32.87 -31.77
CA MET A 613 -27.60 32.18 -32.64
C MET A 613 -26.16 32.69 -32.46
N ASN A 614 -25.98 34.00 -32.28
CA ASN A 614 -24.65 34.58 -32.08
C ASN A 614 -24.11 34.33 -30.67
N ILE A 615 -24.98 34.18 -29.66
CA ILE A 615 -24.59 33.75 -28.30
C ILE A 615 -24.08 32.29 -28.34
N GLU A 616 -24.76 31.41 -29.09
CA GLU A 616 -24.30 30.04 -29.32
C GLU A 616 -22.94 30.01 -30.05
N ILE A 617 -22.73 30.86 -31.08
CA ILE A 617 -21.43 31.05 -31.76
C ILE A 617 -20.34 31.53 -30.77
N ILE A 618 -20.63 32.51 -29.92
CA ILE A 618 -19.68 33.02 -28.92
C ILE A 618 -19.29 31.92 -27.92
N GLY A 619 -20.27 31.14 -27.44
CA GLY A 619 -20.01 29.98 -26.57
C GLY A 619 -19.05 28.99 -27.24
N HIS A 620 -19.33 28.60 -28.49
CA HIS A 620 -18.49 27.68 -29.24
C HIS A 620 -17.07 28.21 -29.48
N LEU A 621 -16.90 29.51 -29.78
CA LEU A 621 -15.56 30.11 -29.92
C LEU A 621 -14.80 30.11 -28.58
N LEU A 622 -15.45 30.49 -27.48
CA LEU A 622 -14.83 30.54 -26.15
C LEU A 622 -14.44 29.15 -25.63
N GLU A 623 -15.31 28.14 -25.82
CA GLU A 623 -15.05 26.74 -25.45
C GLU A 623 -13.86 26.15 -26.20
N ASN A 624 -13.61 26.52 -27.47
CA ASN A 624 -12.61 25.85 -28.31
C ASN A 624 -11.28 26.62 -28.42
N CYS A 625 -11.27 27.96 -28.31
CA CYS A 625 -10.04 28.78 -28.37
C CYS A 625 -9.97 29.94 -27.35
N GLY A 626 -10.97 30.11 -26.48
CA GLY A 626 -11.01 31.25 -25.55
C GLY A 626 -9.88 31.23 -24.52
N ARG A 627 -9.57 30.06 -23.94
CA ARG A 627 -8.44 29.87 -23.00
C ARG A 627 -7.09 30.20 -23.65
N TYR A 628 -6.83 29.63 -24.83
CA TYR A 628 -5.65 29.89 -25.63
C TYR A 628 -5.45 31.41 -25.89
N LEU A 629 -6.50 32.10 -26.35
CA LEU A 629 -6.47 33.54 -26.62
C LEU A 629 -6.37 34.43 -25.37
N LEU A 630 -6.76 33.94 -24.18
CA LEU A 630 -6.59 34.66 -22.91
C LEU A 630 -5.19 34.45 -22.30
N ARG A 631 -4.59 33.28 -22.48
CA ARG A 631 -3.26 32.94 -21.96
C ARG A 631 -2.10 33.37 -22.87
N ASN A 632 -2.32 33.47 -24.17
CA ASN A 632 -1.33 33.99 -25.12
C ASN A 632 -1.11 35.50 -24.88
N PRO A 633 0.12 35.96 -24.56
CA PRO A 633 0.41 37.36 -24.24
C PRO A 633 -0.04 38.39 -25.30
N ASP A 634 0.03 38.05 -26.58
CA ASP A 634 -0.28 38.98 -27.68
C ASP A 634 -1.80 39.25 -27.80
N SER A 635 -2.62 38.21 -27.62
CA SER A 635 -4.09 38.29 -27.71
C SER A 635 -4.80 38.54 -26.37
N SER A 636 -4.14 38.26 -25.24
CA SER A 636 -4.71 38.37 -23.89
C SER A 636 -5.41 39.70 -23.59
N PRO A 637 -4.82 40.89 -23.85
CA PRO A 637 -5.48 42.16 -23.54
C PRO A 637 -6.79 42.37 -24.31
N ARG A 638 -6.84 41.85 -25.55
CA ARG A 638 -8.01 41.94 -26.42
C ARG A 638 -9.09 40.93 -26.03
N MET A 639 -8.69 39.74 -25.56
CA MET A 639 -9.63 38.75 -25.03
C MET A 639 -10.23 39.19 -23.69
N ALA A 640 -9.43 39.74 -22.76
CA ALA A 640 -9.93 40.28 -21.50
C ALA A 640 -10.99 41.38 -21.72
N SER A 641 -10.73 42.33 -22.62
CA SER A 641 -11.69 43.40 -22.98
C SER A 641 -12.96 42.86 -23.65
N PHE A 642 -12.86 41.77 -24.42
CA PHE A 642 -14.01 41.06 -24.97
C PHE A 642 -14.86 40.40 -23.87
N LEU A 643 -14.25 39.66 -22.94
CA LEU A 643 -14.93 38.99 -21.83
C LEU A 643 -15.64 40.00 -20.91
N GLU A 644 -15.01 41.13 -20.60
CA GLU A 644 -15.64 42.23 -19.84
C GLU A 644 -16.87 42.78 -20.57
N THR A 645 -16.75 43.02 -21.89
CA THR A 645 -17.86 43.54 -22.69
C THR A 645 -19.00 42.51 -22.83
N LEU A 646 -18.69 41.22 -22.93
CA LEU A 646 -19.65 40.13 -22.95
C LEU A 646 -20.40 40.02 -21.62
N SER A 647 -19.69 40.08 -20.50
CA SER A 647 -20.26 40.10 -19.15
C SER A 647 -21.19 41.31 -18.95
N ARG A 648 -20.79 42.49 -19.42
CA ARG A 648 -21.62 43.70 -19.41
C ARG A 648 -22.86 43.60 -20.31
N LYS A 649 -22.77 43.01 -21.50
CA LYS A 649 -23.96 42.78 -22.37
C LYS A 649 -24.93 41.77 -21.75
N LYS A 650 -24.42 40.71 -21.11
CA LYS A 650 -25.20 39.70 -20.38
C LYS A 650 -26.02 40.30 -19.23
N THR A 651 -25.46 41.26 -18.48
CA THR A 651 -26.18 41.90 -17.35
C THR A 651 -27.16 42.98 -17.79
N VAL A 652 -26.85 43.72 -18.87
CA VAL A 652 -27.67 44.84 -19.35
C VAL A 652 -28.86 44.38 -20.23
N GLN A 653 -28.76 43.23 -20.92
CA GLN A 653 -29.84 42.75 -21.78
C GLN A 653 -30.74 41.70 -21.11
N HIS A 654 -32.05 41.79 -21.38
CA HIS A 654 -33.05 40.81 -20.96
C HIS A 654 -32.99 39.53 -21.81
N LEU A 655 -31.89 38.78 -21.69
CA LEU A 655 -31.77 37.42 -22.21
C LEU A 655 -32.75 36.46 -21.50
N ALA A 656 -33.05 35.31 -22.10
CA ALA A 656 -33.66 34.20 -21.37
C ALA A 656 -32.60 33.38 -20.60
N GLN A 657 -33.04 32.42 -19.79
CA GLN A 657 -32.19 31.72 -18.83
C GLN A 657 -31.15 30.82 -19.51
N GLN A 658 -31.51 30.21 -20.64
CA GLN A 658 -30.63 29.31 -21.40
C GLN A 658 -29.43 30.08 -21.98
N GLU A 659 -29.65 31.25 -22.58
CA GLU A 659 -28.59 32.09 -23.14
C GLU A 659 -27.68 32.68 -22.05
N ARG A 660 -28.23 33.05 -20.88
CA ARG A 660 -27.41 33.45 -19.72
C ARG A 660 -26.50 32.32 -19.27
N MET A 661 -27.01 31.10 -19.18
CA MET A 661 -26.25 29.92 -18.76
C MET A 661 -25.13 29.57 -19.76
N VAL A 662 -25.39 29.66 -21.07
CA VAL A 662 -24.34 29.46 -22.10
C VAL A 662 -23.21 30.47 -21.93
N ILE A 663 -23.52 31.75 -21.69
CA ILE A 663 -22.50 32.80 -21.47
C ILE A 663 -21.76 32.58 -20.14
N GLU A 664 -22.46 32.19 -19.06
CA GLU A 664 -21.84 31.90 -17.77
C GLU A 664 -20.86 30.73 -17.84
N ASN A 665 -21.27 29.62 -18.46
CA ASN A 665 -20.43 28.45 -18.65
C ASN A 665 -19.21 28.77 -19.50
N ALA A 666 -19.39 29.51 -20.60
CA ALA A 666 -18.29 29.89 -21.49
C ALA A 666 -17.29 30.86 -20.83
N ILE A 667 -17.75 31.84 -20.06
CA ILE A 667 -16.86 32.75 -19.30
C ILE A 667 -16.14 31.98 -18.19
N TYR A 668 -16.86 31.18 -17.39
CA TYR A 668 -16.26 30.38 -16.30
C TYR A 668 -15.29 29.33 -16.82
N TYR A 669 -15.53 28.78 -18.02
CA TYR A 669 -14.59 27.91 -18.69
C TYR A 669 -13.30 28.69 -19.00
N VAL A 670 -13.38 29.85 -19.67
CA VAL A 670 -12.19 30.59 -20.12
C VAL A 670 -11.39 31.22 -18.98
N ASP A 671 -12.06 31.87 -18.04
CA ASP A 671 -11.46 32.54 -16.88
C ASP A 671 -12.11 32.02 -15.58
N PRO A 672 -11.70 30.82 -15.10
CA PRO A 672 -12.24 30.25 -13.88
C PRO A 672 -11.80 31.11 -12.67
N PRO A 673 -12.73 31.48 -11.76
CA PRO A 673 -12.38 32.33 -10.62
C PRO A 673 -11.31 31.66 -9.77
N PRO A 674 -10.33 32.42 -9.25
CA PRO A 674 -9.21 31.87 -8.50
C PRO A 674 -9.74 31.13 -7.26
N ARG A 675 -9.66 29.81 -7.30
CA ARG A 675 -9.85 28.98 -6.09
C ARG A 675 -8.75 29.39 -5.12
N PRO A 676 -9.04 29.72 -3.85
CA PRO A 676 -8.00 30.05 -2.90
C PRO A 676 -7.06 28.86 -2.80
N ALA A 677 -5.79 29.06 -3.19
CA ALA A 677 -4.77 28.05 -3.04
C ALA A 677 -4.74 27.61 -1.58
N ILE A 678 -4.70 26.30 -1.33
CA ILE A 678 -4.60 25.75 0.02
C ILE A 678 -3.23 26.17 0.55
N GLN A 679 -3.19 27.27 1.31
CA GLN A 679 -1.96 27.78 1.90
C GLN A 679 -1.39 26.69 2.80
N GLN A 680 -0.26 26.10 2.38
CA GLN A 680 0.50 25.23 3.26
C GLN A 680 1.04 26.11 4.38
N LYS A 681 0.48 25.97 5.59
CA LYS A 681 1.05 26.62 6.77
C LYS A 681 2.50 26.19 6.93
N GLU A 682 3.41 27.14 6.83
CA GLU A 682 4.79 26.98 7.28
C GLU A 682 4.78 26.58 8.77
N ARG A 683 5.65 25.64 9.13
CA ARG A 683 5.73 25.06 10.47
C ARG A 683 7.17 25.02 10.91
N THR A 684 7.43 25.40 12.15
CA THR A 684 8.76 25.31 12.77
C THR A 684 9.28 23.86 12.76
N PRO A 685 10.61 23.64 12.74
CA PRO A 685 11.18 22.30 12.86
C PRO A 685 10.68 21.54 14.09
N MET A 686 10.43 22.24 15.19
CA MET A 686 9.87 21.68 16.42
C MET A 686 8.43 21.18 16.23
N GLU A 687 7.53 21.97 15.60
CA GLU A 687 6.20 21.47 15.25
C GLU A 687 6.29 20.26 14.32
N GLN A 688 7.19 20.27 13.33
CA GLN A 688 7.36 19.13 12.42
C GLN A 688 7.84 17.86 13.16
N TYR A 689 8.78 17.99 14.11
CA TYR A 689 9.28 16.89 14.92
C TYR A 689 8.20 16.28 15.82
N ILE A 690 7.49 17.10 16.60
CA ILE A 690 6.41 16.66 17.50
C ILE A 690 5.30 15.96 16.70
N ARG A 691 4.90 16.54 15.56
CA ARG A 691 3.90 15.95 14.66
C ARG A 691 4.35 14.63 14.07
N ARG A 692 5.64 14.49 13.73
CA ARG A 692 6.19 13.22 13.25
C ARG A 692 6.13 12.14 14.34
N LEU A 693 6.55 12.47 15.57
CA LEU A 693 6.49 11.53 16.70
C LEU A 693 5.06 11.02 16.94
N ILE A 694 4.06 11.91 17.03
CA ILE A 694 2.68 11.55 17.40
C ILE A 694 1.87 11.00 16.22
N TYR A 695 1.93 11.61 15.04
CA TYR A 695 1.03 11.26 13.92
C TYR A 695 1.59 10.21 12.95
N LEU A 696 2.92 10.04 12.88
CA LEU A 696 3.56 9.12 11.92
C LEU A 696 4.24 7.94 12.62
N ASP A 697 5.10 8.22 13.60
CA ASP A 697 6.00 7.21 14.16
C ASP A 697 5.32 6.38 15.29
N MET A 698 4.30 6.92 15.97
CA MET A 698 3.65 6.28 17.13
C MET A 698 2.94 4.96 16.85
N ASN A 699 3.34 3.91 17.59
CA ASN A 699 2.73 2.59 17.57
C ASN A 699 2.94 1.82 18.90
N LYS A 700 2.24 0.69 19.04
CA LYS A 700 2.24 -0.15 20.27
C LYS A 700 3.62 -0.63 20.73
N ARG A 701 4.66 -0.61 19.88
CA ARG A 701 6.02 -1.08 20.21
C ARG A 701 7.00 0.04 20.58
N ASN A 702 6.70 1.30 20.25
CA ASN A 702 7.63 2.42 20.44
C ASN A 702 7.05 3.60 21.23
N TYR A 703 5.78 3.56 21.65
CA TYR A 703 5.17 4.64 22.45
C TYR A 703 5.99 4.98 23.71
N THR A 704 6.65 4.01 24.36
CA THR A 704 7.55 4.25 25.50
C THR A 704 8.81 5.04 25.11
N LYS A 705 9.36 4.84 23.91
CA LYS A 705 10.47 5.65 23.38
C LYS A 705 10.00 7.05 23.03
N ILE A 706 8.80 7.18 22.45
CA ILE A 706 8.18 8.47 22.11
C ILE A 706 7.88 9.28 23.39
N LEU A 707 7.38 8.63 24.44
CA LEU A 707 7.22 9.24 25.77
C LEU A 707 8.56 9.76 26.31
N LYS A 708 9.64 8.96 26.23
CA LYS A 708 10.99 9.40 26.62
C LYS A 708 11.50 10.57 25.76
N SER A 709 11.13 10.65 24.47
CA SER A 709 11.45 11.81 23.63
C SER A 709 10.64 13.05 23.98
N ILE A 710 9.35 12.91 24.29
CA ILE A 710 8.45 14.01 24.66
C ILE A 710 8.83 14.60 26.02
N ARG A 711 9.16 13.76 27.00
CA ARG A 711 9.70 14.19 28.31
C ARG A 711 11.06 14.91 28.23
N LYS A 712 11.73 14.89 27.08
CA LYS A 712 13.01 15.58 26.81
C LYS A 712 12.86 16.83 25.93
N LEU A 713 11.63 17.24 25.62
CA LEU A 713 11.37 18.51 24.96
C LEU A 713 11.53 19.67 25.96
N HIS A 714 11.67 20.88 25.45
CA HIS A 714 11.79 22.11 26.24
C HIS A 714 10.41 22.51 26.80
N TRP A 715 10.00 21.91 27.91
CA TRP A 715 8.72 22.21 28.59
C TRP A 715 8.71 23.58 29.26
N GLU A 716 9.89 24.19 29.43
CA GLU A 716 10.10 25.58 29.82
C GLU A 716 9.72 26.59 28.72
N GLU A 717 9.64 26.15 27.45
CA GLU A 717 9.24 27.00 26.32
C GLU A 717 7.73 26.90 26.08
N GLN A 718 6.99 27.97 26.36
CA GLN A 718 5.53 28.01 26.18
C GLN A 718 5.10 27.63 24.74
N GLU A 719 5.88 28.01 23.72
CA GLU A 719 5.60 27.65 22.32
C GLU A 719 5.60 26.12 22.09
N VAL A 720 6.48 25.38 22.77
CA VAL A 720 6.57 23.92 22.71
C VAL A 720 5.35 23.28 23.37
N VAL A 721 4.94 23.80 24.53
CA VAL A 721 3.73 23.34 25.24
C VAL A 721 2.48 23.59 24.40
N GLU A 722 2.32 24.78 23.81
CA GLU A 722 1.21 25.08 22.90
C GLU A 722 1.17 24.18 21.66
N ILE A 723 2.34 23.82 21.10
CA ILE A 723 2.42 22.87 19.99
C ILE A 723 1.98 21.47 20.45
N LEU A 724 2.41 21.02 21.64
CA LEU A 724 2.02 19.74 22.22
C LEU A 724 0.51 19.70 22.49
N GLU A 725 -0.07 20.70 23.14
CA GLU A 725 -1.52 20.78 23.40
C GLU A 725 -2.31 20.73 22.09
N ARG A 726 -1.91 21.54 21.11
CA ARG A 726 -2.51 21.58 19.77
C ARG A 726 -2.40 20.26 19.01
N VAL A 727 -1.44 19.40 19.36
CA VAL A 727 -1.22 18.08 18.76
C VAL A 727 -2.00 16.98 19.49
N PHE A 728 -1.94 16.95 20.82
CA PHE A 728 -2.65 15.99 21.66
C PHE A 728 -4.17 16.21 21.63
N SER A 729 -4.63 17.46 21.55
CA SER A 729 -6.05 17.80 21.38
C SER A 729 -6.57 17.58 19.95
N LYS A 730 -5.89 16.79 19.09
CA LYS A 730 -6.33 16.49 17.71
C LYS A 730 -6.25 14.99 17.37
N PRO A 731 -7.05 14.14 18.05
CA PRO A 731 -7.02 12.68 17.86
C PRO A 731 -7.31 12.25 16.42
N VAL A 732 -8.07 13.02 15.64
CA VAL A 732 -8.35 12.77 14.20
C VAL A 732 -7.09 12.70 13.31
N LYS A 733 -5.94 13.18 13.79
CA LYS A 733 -4.65 13.08 13.07
C LYS A 733 -3.82 11.85 13.47
N VAL A 734 -4.26 11.11 14.48
CA VAL A 734 -3.72 9.79 14.86
C VAL A 734 -4.56 8.69 14.18
N LYS A 735 -3.95 7.55 13.86
CA LYS A 735 -4.69 6.38 13.35
C LYS A 735 -5.71 5.92 14.39
N TYR A 736 -6.95 5.63 13.98
CA TYR A 736 -8.07 5.33 14.91
C TYR A 736 -7.72 4.23 15.94
N GLY A 737 -7.18 3.09 15.50
CA GLY A 737 -6.72 2.01 16.39
C GLY A 737 -5.48 2.31 17.24
N SER A 738 -4.94 3.53 17.19
CA SER A 738 -3.82 4.04 18.01
C SER A 738 -4.21 5.22 18.90
N ILE A 739 -5.48 5.66 18.91
CA ILE A 739 -5.96 6.75 19.78
C ILE A 739 -5.73 6.41 21.26
N HIS A 740 -5.90 5.15 21.66
CA HIS A 740 -5.62 4.68 23.02
C HIS A 740 -4.15 4.90 23.46
N LEU A 741 -3.18 4.93 22.52
CA LEU A 741 -1.78 5.25 22.83
C LEU A 741 -1.60 6.73 23.20
N LEU A 742 -2.39 7.62 22.61
CA LEU A 742 -2.38 9.04 22.95
C LEU A 742 -2.84 9.24 24.40
N ALA A 743 -3.88 8.51 24.84
CA ALA A 743 -4.36 8.53 26.22
C ALA A 743 -3.33 7.93 27.21
N ILE A 744 -2.60 6.88 26.84
CA ILE A 744 -1.45 6.39 27.63
C ILE A 744 -0.38 7.47 27.79
N LEU A 745 -0.05 8.21 26.73
CA LEU A 745 0.94 9.28 26.80
C LEU A 745 0.46 10.42 27.72
N VAL A 746 -0.82 10.82 27.65
CA VAL A 746 -1.41 11.81 28.58
C VAL A 746 -1.32 11.33 30.02
N SER A 747 -1.73 10.08 30.30
CA SER A 747 -1.65 9.46 31.63
C SER A 747 -0.23 9.43 32.19
N ALA A 748 0.76 9.10 31.37
CA ALA A 748 2.17 9.11 31.78
C ALA A 748 2.77 10.51 31.93
N LEU A 749 2.19 11.54 31.31
CA LEU A 749 2.62 12.94 31.44
C LEU A 749 1.97 13.65 32.65
N TYR A 750 0.83 13.16 33.15
CA TYR A 750 0.12 13.75 34.30
C TYR A 750 1.01 13.94 35.54
N ARG A 751 1.89 12.97 35.85
CA ARG A 751 2.84 13.06 36.99
C ARG A 751 3.84 14.22 36.86
N TYR A 752 4.07 14.75 35.66
CA TYR A 752 5.06 15.80 35.39
C TYR A 752 4.42 17.15 35.01
N HIS A 753 3.30 17.13 34.28
CA HIS A 753 2.66 18.31 33.70
C HIS A 753 1.12 18.23 33.84
N GLN A 754 0.61 18.41 35.06
CA GLN A 754 -0.83 18.30 35.35
C GLN A 754 -1.69 19.30 34.55
N GLY A 755 -1.30 20.59 34.52
CA GLY A 755 -2.06 21.63 33.81
C GLY A 755 -2.20 21.37 32.31
N PHE A 756 -1.16 20.83 31.68
CA PHE A 756 -1.18 20.38 30.28
C PHE A 756 -2.20 19.26 30.03
N VAL A 757 -2.28 18.29 30.95
CA VAL A 757 -3.25 17.18 30.86
C VAL A 757 -4.68 17.67 31.04
N ILE A 758 -4.94 18.54 32.02
CA ILE A 758 -6.24 19.16 32.23
C ILE A 758 -6.66 19.95 30.98
N GLY A 759 -5.75 20.77 30.44
CA GLY A 759 -5.97 21.50 29.19
C GLY A 759 -6.32 20.61 28.00
N ILE A 760 -5.75 19.40 27.89
CA ILE A 760 -6.15 18.43 26.85
C ILE A 760 -7.58 17.91 27.07
N VAL A 761 -7.94 17.58 28.31
CA VAL A 761 -9.30 17.11 28.65
C VAL A 761 -10.35 18.17 28.31
N ASP A 762 -10.12 19.41 28.75
CA ASP A 762 -11.01 20.55 28.48
C ASP A 762 -11.14 20.80 26.97
N ASN A 763 -10.02 20.83 26.24
CA ASN A 763 -10.01 20.99 24.78
C ASN A 763 -10.78 19.87 24.05
N VAL A 764 -10.80 18.63 24.57
CA VAL A 764 -11.55 17.52 23.96
C VAL A 764 -13.04 17.65 24.28
N LEU A 765 -13.41 17.98 25.51
CA LEU A 765 -14.80 18.21 25.92
C LEU A 765 -15.44 19.39 25.17
N GLU A 766 -14.68 20.47 24.96
CA GLU A 766 -15.09 21.61 24.16
C GLU A 766 -15.25 21.24 22.68
N GLN A 767 -14.31 20.50 22.10
CA GLN A 767 -14.42 20.03 20.71
C GLN A 767 -15.65 19.13 20.47
N VAL A 768 -16.02 18.31 21.45
CA VAL A 768 -17.27 17.52 21.40
C VAL A 768 -18.50 18.44 21.39
N THR A 769 -18.54 19.46 22.25
CA THR A 769 -19.64 20.45 22.30
C THR A 769 -19.75 21.23 20.98
N LEU A 770 -18.64 21.83 20.52
CA LEU A 770 -18.55 22.54 19.24
C LEU A 770 -18.94 21.63 18.04
N GLY A 771 -18.65 20.33 18.14
CA GLY A 771 -19.08 19.34 17.15
C GLY A 771 -20.59 19.13 17.09
N LEU A 772 -21.32 19.29 18.21
CA LEU A 772 -22.78 19.27 18.26
C LEU A 772 -23.40 20.58 17.74
N GLU A 773 -22.74 21.71 17.95
CA GLU A 773 -23.19 23.02 17.46
C GLU A 773 -23.06 23.16 15.93
N GLN A 774 -21.92 22.73 15.37
CA GLN A 774 -21.64 22.86 13.93
C GLN A 774 -22.38 21.83 13.08
N ASN A 775 -22.47 20.59 13.58
CA ASN A 775 -23.08 19.41 12.94
C ASN A 775 -22.80 19.23 11.42
N ASP A 776 -21.63 19.65 10.91
CA ASP A 776 -21.25 19.47 9.49
C ASP A 776 -20.70 18.05 9.25
N PHE A 777 -21.30 17.34 8.29
CA PHE A 777 -20.93 15.99 7.86
C PHE A 777 -19.43 15.84 7.53
N LYS A 778 -18.77 16.91 7.06
CA LYS A 778 -17.33 16.93 6.75
C LYS A 778 -16.45 16.65 7.98
N PHE A 779 -16.97 16.88 9.18
CA PHE A 779 -16.26 16.70 10.45
C PHE A 779 -16.68 15.41 11.19
N ASN A 780 -17.47 14.53 10.58
CA ASN A 780 -17.93 13.31 11.23
C ASN A 780 -16.77 12.39 11.69
N GLN A 781 -15.73 12.20 10.87
CA GLN A 781 -14.53 11.45 11.27
C GLN A 781 -13.79 12.09 12.45
N LYS A 782 -13.80 13.43 12.54
CA LYS A 782 -13.20 14.19 13.64
C LYS A 782 -13.97 13.95 14.95
N ARG A 783 -15.30 14.12 14.93
CA ARG A 783 -16.20 13.92 16.08
C ARG A 783 -16.12 12.49 16.64
N ILE A 784 -16.06 11.48 15.77
CA ILE A 784 -15.89 10.07 16.16
C ILE A 784 -14.52 9.85 16.84
N ALA A 785 -13.45 10.44 16.33
CA ALA A 785 -12.13 10.33 16.94
C ALA A 785 -12.05 11.05 18.31
N GLU A 786 -12.75 12.18 18.48
CA GLU A 786 -12.85 12.91 19.75
C GLU A 786 -13.61 12.12 20.81
N ILE A 787 -14.77 11.56 20.47
CA ILE A 787 -15.53 10.69 21.38
C ILE A 787 -14.75 9.41 21.73
N LYS A 788 -14.10 8.78 20.74
CA LYS A 788 -13.21 7.64 20.99
C LYS A 788 -12.10 8.02 21.97
N TYR A 789 -11.47 9.17 21.77
CA TYR A 789 -10.39 9.63 22.63
C TYR A 789 -10.85 9.93 24.06
N LEU A 790 -12.03 10.55 24.23
CA LEU A 790 -12.63 10.77 25.54
C LEU A 790 -12.88 9.45 26.31
N GLY A 791 -13.43 8.43 25.63
CA GLY A 791 -13.60 7.10 26.24
C GLY A 791 -12.27 6.44 26.63
N GLU A 792 -11.21 6.60 25.83
CA GLU A 792 -9.87 6.11 26.20
C GLU A 792 -9.28 6.90 27.39
N LEU A 793 -9.50 8.22 27.49
CA LEU A 793 -9.08 9.01 28.65
C LEU A 793 -9.70 8.50 29.96
N TYR A 794 -10.95 8.04 29.93
CA TYR A 794 -11.56 7.33 31.08
C TYR A 794 -10.88 5.98 31.35
N ASN A 795 -10.62 5.18 30.31
CA ASN A 795 -9.95 3.87 30.45
C ASN A 795 -8.56 4.01 31.13
N TYR A 796 -7.82 5.09 30.83
CA TYR A 796 -6.51 5.41 31.42
C TYR A 796 -6.57 6.39 32.62
N LYS A 797 -7.75 6.52 33.26
CA LYS A 797 -7.96 7.23 34.54
C LYS A 797 -7.61 8.73 34.52
N MET A 798 -7.78 9.38 33.38
CA MET A 798 -7.63 10.84 33.22
C MET A 798 -8.94 11.61 33.47
N ILE A 799 -10.09 10.92 33.42
CA ILE A 799 -11.41 11.47 33.74
C ILE A 799 -12.26 10.42 34.47
N ASP A 800 -13.18 10.89 35.29
CA ASP A 800 -14.10 10.04 36.05
C ASP A 800 -15.42 9.74 35.34
N SER A 801 -16.15 8.77 35.87
CA SER A 801 -17.44 8.33 35.32
C SER A 801 -18.51 9.43 35.15
N PRO A 802 -18.61 10.49 35.99
CA PRO A 802 -19.57 11.58 35.75
C PRO A 802 -19.37 12.25 34.40
N VAL A 803 -18.13 12.56 34.01
CA VAL A 803 -17.79 13.20 32.72
C VAL A 803 -18.28 12.37 31.53
N ILE A 804 -18.19 11.05 31.62
CA ILE A 804 -18.70 10.12 30.59
C ILE A 804 -20.24 10.16 30.53
N PHE A 805 -20.93 10.08 31.68
CA PHE A 805 -22.39 10.15 31.70
C PHE A 805 -22.91 11.51 31.25
N ASP A 806 -22.32 12.62 31.71
CA ASP A 806 -22.69 13.97 31.30
C ASP A 806 -22.49 14.18 29.80
N THR A 807 -21.44 13.58 29.22
CA THR A 807 -21.23 13.58 27.77
C THR A 807 -22.26 12.72 27.04
N LEU A 808 -22.57 11.52 27.53
CA LEU A 808 -23.60 10.63 26.96
C LEU A 808 -24.98 11.31 26.94
N TYR A 809 -25.39 11.97 28.03
CA TYR A 809 -26.60 12.79 28.05
C TYR A 809 -26.48 13.98 27.11
N ARG A 810 -25.40 14.78 27.18
CA ARG A 810 -25.20 15.97 26.33
C ARG A 810 -25.29 15.63 24.83
N LEU A 811 -24.75 14.50 24.39
CA LEU A 811 -24.85 14.03 23.01
C LEU A 811 -26.31 13.97 22.52
N ILE A 812 -27.24 13.45 23.32
CA ILE A 812 -28.64 13.22 22.90
C ILE A 812 -29.61 14.32 23.35
N THR A 813 -29.28 15.12 24.36
CA THR A 813 -30.16 16.21 24.85
C THR A 813 -29.84 17.60 24.30
N PHE A 814 -28.61 17.83 23.81
CA PHE A 814 -28.15 19.17 23.42
C PHE A 814 -28.99 19.78 22.28
N GLY A 815 -29.60 20.94 22.54
CA GLY A 815 -30.48 21.65 21.60
C GLY A 815 -31.98 21.33 21.73
N HIS A 816 -32.37 20.35 22.55
CA HIS A 816 -33.79 20.05 22.81
C HIS A 816 -34.39 20.96 23.89
N GLU A 817 -35.66 21.35 23.73
CA GLU A 817 -36.37 22.19 24.71
C GLU A 817 -36.43 21.51 26.08
N GLY A 818 -35.92 22.16 27.13
CA GLY A 818 -35.87 21.59 28.48
C GLY A 818 -34.95 20.36 28.59
N GLY A 819 -34.01 20.17 27.66
CA GLY A 819 -33.06 19.06 27.67
C GLY A 819 -33.69 17.67 27.47
N THR A 820 -34.94 17.60 27.00
CA THR A 820 -35.66 16.34 26.82
C THR A 820 -36.11 16.21 25.36
N PRO A 821 -35.51 15.29 24.57
CA PRO A 821 -36.03 14.95 23.25
C PRO A 821 -37.47 14.45 23.35
N ALA A 822 -38.36 14.88 22.46
CA ALA A 822 -39.77 14.51 22.51
C ALA A 822 -40.30 14.16 21.11
N PRO A 823 -41.03 13.04 20.94
CA PRO A 823 -41.61 12.67 19.64
C PRO A 823 -42.43 13.82 19.02
N GLY A 824 -42.15 14.13 17.75
CA GLY A 824 -42.82 15.20 17.01
C GLY A 824 -42.35 16.63 17.32
N LYS A 825 -41.45 16.86 18.29
CA LYS A 825 -40.75 18.15 18.44
C LYS A 825 -39.46 18.14 17.62
N ILE A 826 -39.35 19.05 16.66
CA ILE A 826 -38.18 19.15 15.77
C ILE A 826 -37.10 20.04 16.42
N CYS A 827 -35.90 19.51 16.60
CA CYS A 827 -34.71 20.28 16.95
C CYS A 827 -33.88 20.59 15.69
N MET A 828 -33.44 21.85 15.52
CA MET A 828 -32.65 22.26 14.34
C MET A 828 -31.20 21.74 14.36
N LEU A 829 -30.66 21.42 15.55
CA LEU A 829 -29.35 20.80 15.73
C LEU A 829 -29.42 19.27 15.78
N ASP A 830 -30.62 18.71 15.65
CA ASP A 830 -30.89 17.29 15.81
C ASP A 830 -32.17 16.87 15.08
N LEU A 831 -32.09 16.85 13.74
CA LEU A 831 -33.24 16.53 12.90
C LEU A 831 -33.65 15.04 13.03
N PRO A 832 -34.92 14.67 12.80
CA PRO A 832 -35.38 13.29 12.88
C PRO A 832 -34.64 12.32 11.96
N ASP A 833 -34.13 12.81 10.82
CA ASP A 833 -33.36 12.07 9.82
C ASP A 833 -31.82 12.11 10.03
N ASP A 834 -31.33 12.80 11.07
CA ASP A 834 -29.92 12.78 11.46
C ASP A 834 -29.65 11.72 12.54
N TYR A 835 -29.03 10.62 12.12
CA TYR A 835 -28.65 9.51 13.00
C TYR A 835 -27.24 9.64 13.60
N PHE A 836 -26.51 10.73 13.34
CA PHE A 836 -25.08 10.78 13.68
C PHE A 836 -24.82 10.85 15.20
N ARG A 837 -25.72 11.46 15.98
CA ARG A 837 -25.64 11.44 17.46
C ARG A 837 -25.75 10.03 18.05
N LEU A 838 -26.51 9.13 17.40
CA LEU A 838 -26.55 7.71 17.79
C LEU A 838 -25.18 7.06 17.62
N ARG A 839 -24.51 7.31 16.49
CA ARG A 839 -23.15 6.80 16.22
C ARG A 839 -22.13 7.34 17.23
N LEU A 840 -22.26 8.60 17.67
CA LEU A 840 -21.41 9.16 18.73
C LEU A 840 -21.67 8.47 20.09
N ALA A 841 -22.93 8.29 20.48
CA ALA A 841 -23.28 7.60 21.72
C ALA A 841 -22.76 6.14 21.72
N CYS A 842 -23.01 5.39 20.65
CA CYS A 842 -22.45 4.05 20.45
C CYS A 842 -20.91 4.04 20.53
N THR A 843 -20.21 4.97 19.86
CA THR A 843 -18.73 5.03 19.91
C THR A 843 -18.18 5.18 21.33
N LEU A 844 -18.85 5.98 22.18
CA LEU A 844 -18.46 6.17 23.58
C LEU A 844 -18.74 4.89 24.40
N LEU A 845 -19.93 4.34 24.22
CA LEU A 845 -20.40 3.11 24.87
C LEU A 845 -19.53 1.90 24.52
N ASP A 846 -19.18 1.69 23.26
CA ASP A 846 -18.28 0.60 22.81
C ASP A 846 -16.86 0.76 23.40
N THR A 847 -16.44 1.99 23.71
CA THR A 847 -15.09 2.30 24.19
C THR A 847 -14.91 2.08 25.68
N CYS A 848 -15.87 2.51 26.51
CA CYS A 848 -15.75 2.44 27.97
C CYS A 848 -17.01 1.92 28.69
N GLY A 849 -18.11 1.63 27.98
CA GLY A 849 -19.36 1.15 28.57
C GLY A 849 -19.24 -0.20 29.27
N HIS A 850 -18.32 -1.05 28.83
CA HIS A 850 -17.98 -2.31 29.48
C HIS A 850 -17.39 -2.13 30.90
N CYS A 851 -16.87 -0.94 31.24
CA CYS A 851 -16.38 -0.62 32.59
C CYS A 851 -17.51 -0.33 33.60
N PHE A 852 -18.77 -0.25 33.14
CA PHE A 852 -19.93 0.09 33.97
C PHE A 852 -20.83 -1.14 34.22
N ASP A 853 -20.23 -2.27 34.58
CA ASP A 853 -20.91 -3.54 34.87
C ASP A 853 -21.42 -3.66 36.32
N ARG A 854 -20.85 -2.89 37.26
CA ARG A 854 -21.09 -3.00 38.72
C ARG A 854 -21.45 -1.68 39.40
N GLY A 855 -21.97 -1.80 40.63
CA GLY A 855 -22.16 -0.68 41.55
C GLY A 855 -23.14 0.41 41.08
N SER A 856 -22.86 1.65 41.51
CA SER A 856 -23.64 2.84 41.13
C SER A 856 -23.51 3.19 39.65
N ALA A 857 -22.34 2.94 39.04
CA ALA A 857 -22.10 3.14 37.61
C ALA A 857 -23.00 2.24 36.75
N LYS A 858 -23.21 0.98 37.15
CA LYS A 858 -24.18 0.09 36.50
C LYS A 858 -25.60 0.69 36.49
N LYS A 859 -26.08 1.16 37.64
CA LYS A 859 -27.42 1.79 37.75
C LYS A 859 -27.54 3.03 36.86
N LYS A 860 -26.51 3.89 36.84
CA LYS A 860 -26.46 5.07 35.96
C LYS A 860 -26.50 4.70 34.47
N LEU A 861 -25.76 3.66 34.07
CA LEU A 861 -25.76 3.18 32.69
C LEU A 861 -27.09 2.52 32.32
N ASP A 862 -27.65 1.65 33.17
CA ASP A 862 -28.95 1.00 32.92
C ASP A 862 -30.07 2.07 32.76
N PHE A 863 -30.03 3.14 33.55
CA PHE A 863 -30.93 4.29 33.41
C PHE A 863 -30.67 5.08 32.11
N PHE A 864 -29.41 5.34 31.75
CA PHE A 864 -29.07 5.96 30.48
C PHE A 864 -29.53 5.12 29.28
N LEU A 865 -29.38 3.79 29.31
CA LEU A 865 -29.83 2.90 28.23
C LEU A 865 -31.36 2.93 28.06
N ALA A 866 -32.13 3.02 29.15
CA ALA A 866 -33.58 3.24 29.05
C ALA A 866 -33.92 4.57 28.35
N PHE A 867 -33.18 5.65 28.66
CA PHE A 867 -33.37 6.96 28.02
C PHE A 867 -32.86 7.02 26.58
N PHE A 868 -31.73 6.37 26.28
CA PHE A 868 -31.17 6.27 24.94
C PHE A 868 -32.10 5.49 24.02
N GLN A 869 -32.73 4.41 24.51
CA GLN A 869 -33.78 3.70 23.81
C GLN A 869 -34.99 4.58 23.52
N TYR A 870 -35.46 5.37 24.49
CA TYR A 870 -36.52 6.35 24.26
C TYR A 870 -36.14 7.37 23.17
N TYR A 871 -34.89 7.85 23.17
CA TYR A 871 -34.36 8.76 22.14
C TYR A 871 -34.35 8.15 20.73
N LEU A 872 -34.10 6.84 20.57
CA LEU A 872 -34.21 6.16 19.25
C LEU A 872 -35.59 6.37 18.63
N PHE A 873 -36.66 6.27 19.43
CA PHE A 873 -38.04 6.46 18.99
C PHE A 873 -38.48 7.93 18.83
N THR A 874 -37.56 8.89 19.03
CA THR A 874 -37.77 10.29 18.61
C THR A 874 -37.29 10.56 17.17
N LYS A 875 -36.62 9.59 16.54
CA LYS A 875 -36.08 9.65 15.18
C LYS A 875 -37.02 9.04 14.16
N ASP A 876 -36.78 9.35 12.88
CA ASP A 876 -37.37 8.63 11.76
C ASP A 876 -36.86 7.17 11.75
N PRO A 877 -37.54 6.23 11.06
CA PRO A 877 -37.18 4.82 11.06
C PRO A 877 -35.70 4.58 10.71
N LEU A 878 -34.98 3.92 11.63
CA LEU A 878 -33.53 3.78 11.54
C LEU A 878 -33.10 3.05 10.25
N PRO A 879 -32.11 3.57 9.51
CA PRO A 879 -31.40 2.82 8.50
C PRO A 879 -30.81 1.53 9.09
N MET A 880 -30.82 0.46 8.30
CA MET A 880 -30.41 -0.89 8.75
C MET A 880 -28.99 -0.94 9.33
N ASP A 881 -28.06 -0.12 8.83
CA ASP A 881 -26.70 -0.01 9.37
C ASP A 881 -26.63 0.68 10.74
N VAL A 882 -27.55 1.60 11.03
CA VAL A 882 -27.68 2.27 12.34
C VAL A 882 -28.40 1.36 13.33
N ASP A 883 -29.43 0.65 12.88
CA ASP A 883 -30.15 -0.34 13.70
C ASP A 883 -29.20 -1.45 14.18
N PHE A 884 -28.43 -2.07 13.27
CA PHE A 884 -27.42 -3.07 13.65
C PHE A 884 -26.35 -2.49 14.59
N LEU A 885 -25.83 -1.28 14.34
CA LEU A 885 -24.87 -0.64 15.24
C LEU A 885 -25.43 -0.51 16.67
N VAL A 886 -26.68 -0.07 16.81
CA VAL A 886 -27.33 0.06 18.12
C VAL A 886 -27.52 -1.31 18.75
N GLN A 887 -28.02 -2.30 18.01
CA GLN A 887 -28.21 -3.67 18.52
C GLN A 887 -26.89 -4.30 19.00
N ASP A 888 -25.80 -4.14 18.24
CA ASP A 888 -24.47 -4.62 18.59
C ASP A 888 -23.93 -3.94 19.87
N THR A 889 -24.02 -2.61 19.97
CA THR A 889 -23.62 -1.86 21.19
C THR A 889 -24.43 -2.32 22.42
N TYR A 890 -25.76 -2.49 22.30
CA TYR A 890 -26.58 -2.98 23.41
C TYR A 890 -26.22 -4.41 23.80
N HIS A 891 -26.02 -5.31 22.82
CA HIS A 891 -25.64 -6.69 23.08
C HIS A 891 -24.25 -6.80 23.73
N PHE A 892 -23.28 -5.99 23.28
CA PHE A 892 -21.93 -5.94 23.84
C PHE A 892 -21.92 -5.52 25.33
N ILE A 893 -22.77 -4.56 25.71
CA ILE A 893 -22.74 -3.94 27.04
C ILE A 893 -23.74 -4.59 28.01
N ARG A 894 -24.87 -5.09 27.49
CA ARG A 894 -25.94 -5.78 28.22
C ARG A 894 -26.54 -6.90 27.35
N PRO A 895 -25.91 -8.09 27.28
CA PRO A 895 -26.38 -9.20 26.44
C PRO A 895 -27.84 -9.66 26.69
N GLN A 896 -28.37 -9.37 27.88
CA GLN A 896 -29.75 -9.69 28.29
C GLN A 896 -30.75 -8.54 28.10
N TRP A 897 -30.32 -7.38 27.59
CA TRP A 897 -31.21 -6.24 27.37
C TRP A 897 -32.18 -6.54 26.21
N LYS A 898 -33.46 -6.25 26.42
CA LYS A 898 -34.47 -6.35 25.37
C LYS A 898 -34.73 -4.96 24.82
N ILE A 899 -34.41 -4.78 23.54
CA ILE A 899 -34.71 -3.52 22.84
C ILE A 899 -36.22 -3.46 22.60
N ALA A 900 -36.83 -2.32 22.93
CA ALA A 900 -38.25 -2.08 22.73
C ALA A 900 -38.65 -2.18 21.25
N THR A 901 -39.82 -2.74 20.97
CA THR A 901 -40.32 -2.89 19.59
C THR A 901 -41.15 -1.72 19.09
N ASP A 902 -41.67 -0.89 19.99
CA ASP A 902 -42.43 0.31 19.67
C ASP A 902 -42.14 1.46 20.65
N GLY A 903 -42.56 2.68 20.26
CA GLY A 903 -42.32 3.89 21.05
C GLY A 903 -43.14 3.98 22.34
N GLU A 904 -44.26 3.27 22.46
CA GLU A 904 -45.08 3.24 23.67
C GLU A 904 -44.40 2.37 24.75
N GLU A 905 -43.85 1.22 24.34
CA GLU A 905 -43.02 0.35 25.15
C GLU A 905 -41.72 1.06 25.58
N ALA A 906 -41.03 1.75 24.67
CA ALA A 906 -39.84 2.53 25.02
C ALA A 906 -40.16 3.64 26.05
N THR A 907 -41.28 4.34 25.87
CA THR A 907 -41.77 5.36 26.82
C THR A 907 -42.15 4.76 28.17
N ARG A 908 -42.78 3.58 28.20
CA ARG A 908 -43.11 2.86 29.44
C ARG A 908 -41.85 2.43 30.19
N ILE A 909 -40.88 1.81 29.51
CA ILE A 909 -39.61 1.37 30.11
C ILE A 909 -38.86 2.56 30.71
N PHE A 910 -38.80 3.70 30.00
CA PHE A 910 -38.18 4.91 30.54
C PHE A 910 -38.95 5.48 31.74
N SER A 911 -40.29 5.49 31.70
CA SER A 911 -41.12 5.95 32.82
C SER A 911 -40.97 5.09 34.08
N GLU A 912 -40.89 3.77 33.92
CA GLU A 912 -40.60 2.82 35.00
C GLU A 912 -39.20 3.06 35.58
N ALA A 913 -38.19 3.29 34.72
CA ALA A 913 -36.82 3.60 35.16
C ALA A 913 -36.73 4.93 35.91
N VAL A 914 -37.49 5.96 35.50
CA VAL A 914 -37.62 7.24 36.22
C VAL A 914 -38.27 7.02 37.59
N ALA A 915 -39.39 6.30 37.67
CA ALA A 915 -40.04 5.99 38.94
C ALA A 915 -39.10 5.25 39.91
N LEU A 916 -38.31 4.29 39.41
CA LEU A 916 -37.34 3.54 40.21
C LEU A 916 -36.14 4.38 40.68
N ASN A 917 -35.66 5.34 39.88
CA ASN A 917 -34.53 6.18 40.28
C ASN A 917 -34.92 7.28 41.28
N TYR A 918 -36.10 7.89 41.12
CA TYR A 918 -36.51 9.03 41.94
C TYR A 918 -37.29 8.64 43.22
N ASN A 919 -38.13 7.60 43.20
CA ASN A 919 -38.86 7.17 44.42
C ASN A 919 -37.95 6.57 45.51
N VAL A 920 -36.73 6.15 45.17
CA VAL A 920 -35.75 5.62 46.15
C VAL A 920 -35.03 6.75 46.91
N GLN A 921 -34.93 7.96 46.33
CA GLN A 921 -34.30 9.10 47.01
C GLN A 921 -35.19 9.75 48.08
N ASP A 922 -36.50 9.53 48.04
CA ASP A 922 -37.48 10.14 48.95
C ASP A 922 -37.63 9.37 50.29
N SER A 923 -36.94 8.22 50.46
CA SER A 923 -37.06 7.36 51.64
C SER A 923 -35.86 7.36 52.61
N GLU A 924 -34.74 8.01 52.28
CA GLU A 924 -33.56 8.10 53.16
C GLU A 924 -33.02 9.54 53.29
N ARG A 925 -33.75 10.38 54.04
CA ARG A 925 -33.21 11.59 54.68
C ARG A 925 -33.74 11.76 56.11
N PRO A 926 -32.92 11.53 57.14
CA PRO A 926 -32.97 12.28 58.38
C PRO A 926 -32.26 13.64 58.20
N VAL A 927 -32.80 14.68 58.81
CA VAL A 927 -32.36 16.08 58.69
C VAL A 927 -31.26 16.39 59.70
N GLU A 928 -30.26 17.20 59.31
CA GLU A 928 -29.68 18.33 60.08
C GLU A 928 -29.09 19.37 59.07
N PRO A 929 -28.93 20.66 59.45
CA PRO A 929 -29.09 21.77 58.50
C PRO A 929 -27.82 22.49 58.05
N ASP A 930 -27.98 23.20 56.90
CA ASP A 930 -27.31 24.42 56.40
C ASP A 930 -25.92 24.84 56.93
N GLU A 931 -24.94 24.95 56.02
CA GLU A 931 -24.24 26.22 55.75
C GLU A 931 -23.50 26.17 54.37
N GLU A 932 -23.23 27.34 53.79
CA GLU A 932 -22.75 27.55 52.40
C GLU A 932 -21.20 27.61 52.28
N ASP A 933 -20.72 27.35 51.06
CA ASP A 933 -19.40 27.63 50.46
C ASP A 933 -18.29 28.36 51.26
N ALA A 934 -17.08 27.76 51.36
CA ALA A 934 -15.77 28.44 51.18
C ALA A 934 -14.56 27.46 51.18
N ASP A 935 -13.48 27.86 50.49
CA ASP A 935 -12.24 27.09 50.28
C ASP A 935 -11.21 27.06 51.45
N SER A 936 -10.34 26.03 51.38
CA SER A 936 -8.87 26.08 51.60
C SER A 936 -8.24 25.88 53.01
N SER A 937 -7.23 25.00 53.02
CA SER A 937 -6.07 24.88 53.95
C SER A 937 -6.34 24.34 55.38
N SER A 938 -5.40 23.62 56.04
CA SER A 938 -3.99 23.29 55.76
C SER A 938 -3.50 22.11 56.64
N SER A 939 -2.44 21.39 56.21
CA SER A 939 -1.35 20.75 57.03
C SER A 939 -1.69 19.77 58.17
N ASP A 940 -0.92 18.71 58.44
CA ASP A 940 0.29 18.14 57.80
C ASP A 940 0.51 16.70 58.31
N GLU A 941 1.36 15.93 57.61
CA GLU A 941 2.18 14.77 58.07
C GLU A 941 1.44 13.61 58.81
N ASP A 942 1.54 12.35 58.38
CA ASP A 942 2.79 11.61 58.19
C ASP A 942 2.71 10.50 57.12
N LEU A 943 3.89 9.98 56.76
CA LEU A 943 4.12 9.02 55.66
C LEU A 943 3.91 7.55 56.08
N GLU A 944 3.49 6.70 55.14
CA GLU A 944 4.23 5.45 54.86
C GLU A 944 3.97 4.95 53.43
N GLU A 945 4.98 4.31 52.86
CA GLU A 945 5.16 4.04 51.43
C GLU A 945 5.18 2.53 51.18
N ASP A 946 4.59 2.04 50.09
CA ASP A 946 4.86 0.64 49.66
C ASP A 946 4.96 0.51 48.13
N ALA A 947 6.19 0.75 47.68
CA ALA A 947 6.88 0.31 46.46
C ALA A 947 6.09 -0.18 45.23
N ILE A 948 6.22 0.60 44.14
CA ILE A 948 6.34 0.04 42.78
C ILE A 948 7.83 -0.23 42.53
N PRO A 949 8.25 -1.41 42.05
CA PRO A 949 9.67 -1.73 41.91
C PRO A 949 10.32 -0.93 40.77
N GLU A 950 11.31 -0.10 41.11
CA GLU A 950 12.25 0.46 40.13
C GLU A 950 13.37 -0.54 39.79
N ILE A 951 14.05 -0.27 38.67
CA ILE A 951 15.13 -1.10 38.13
C ILE A 951 16.40 -0.26 38.18
N ASP A 952 17.39 -0.71 38.95
CA ASP A 952 18.69 -0.06 39.05
C ASP A 952 19.47 -0.08 37.73
N GLU A 953 20.04 1.07 37.36
CA GLU A 953 21.23 1.18 36.53
C GLU A 953 22.23 2.07 37.29
N ASP A 954 23.22 1.46 37.95
CA ASP A 954 24.26 2.14 38.73
C ASP A 954 25.09 3.13 37.90
N GLN A 955 25.52 4.22 38.53
CA GLN A 955 26.56 5.12 38.04
C GLN A 955 27.82 5.01 38.90
N GLU A 956 28.98 4.79 38.26
CA GLU A 956 30.28 4.97 38.91
C GLU A 956 30.66 6.46 39.00
N SER A 957 31.07 6.91 40.19
CA SER A 957 32.09 7.96 40.35
C SER A 957 32.73 7.91 41.74
N SER A 958 34.06 8.01 41.77
CA SER A 958 34.95 8.40 42.89
C SER A 958 34.34 9.47 43.85
N ASP A 959 34.72 9.56 45.14
CA ASP A 959 35.98 9.16 45.81
C ASP A 959 35.82 8.88 47.33
N GLU A 960 36.82 8.20 47.91
CA GLU A 960 37.33 8.12 49.32
C GLU A 960 36.43 8.56 50.53
N ALA A 961 36.33 7.86 51.67
CA ALA A 961 37.43 7.37 52.52
C ALA A 961 36.96 6.47 53.72
N GLU A 962 37.84 5.52 54.09
CA GLU A 962 38.09 4.84 55.39
C GLU A 962 36.98 4.46 56.41
N ALA A 963 36.87 3.12 56.63
CA ALA A 963 36.98 2.39 57.91
C ALA A 963 35.81 2.45 58.95
N SER A 964 35.43 1.41 59.71
CA SER A 964 35.97 0.05 59.97
C SER A 964 34.81 -0.95 60.21
N GLY A 965 35.01 -2.27 60.04
CA GLY A 965 34.05 -3.31 60.49
C GLY A 965 34.28 -3.74 61.97
N PRO A 966 33.88 -4.97 62.40
CA PRO A 966 33.00 -5.97 61.76
C PRO A 966 31.98 -6.61 62.75
N ASN A 967 31.40 -7.77 62.38
CA ASN A 967 30.65 -8.75 63.20
C ASN A 967 29.26 -8.30 63.73
N LEU A 968 28.27 -9.15 64.03
CA LEU A 968 27.90 -10.57 63.88
C LEU A 968 26.43 -10.58 64.42
N GLU A 969 25.43 -11.05 63.67
CA GLU A 969 24.83 -12.40 63.77
C GLU A 969 23.72 -12.53 64.84
N ALA A 970 22.84 -13.53 64.66
CA ALA A 970 21.67 -13.88 65.49
C ALA A 970 20.50 -12.86 65.45
N ASN A 971 19.30 -13.23 64.99
CA ASN A 971 18.32 -14.15 65.62
C ASN A 971 17.70 -13.54 66.91
N ASP A 972 16.42 -13.70 67.21
CA ASP A 972 15.42 -14.58 66.59
C ASP A 972 13.99 -14.08 66.78
N ASP A 973 13.09 -14.72 66.02
CA ASP A 973 11.69 -15.00 66.32
C ASP A 973 11.15 -14.67 67.73
N SER A 974 9.98 -14.03 67.77
CA SER A 974 8.73 -14.80 67.98
C SER A 974 7.53 -13.87 67.71
N ASN A 975 6.55 -14.20 66.86
CA ASN A 975 5.78 -15.43 66.67
C ASN A 975 4.74 -15.70 67.78
N SER A 976 3.47 -15.52 67.41
CA SER A 976 2.28 -16.21 67.92
C SER A 976 1.19 -15.95 66.86
N GLU A 977 0.78 -16.89 66.02
CA GLU A 977 0.04 -18.13 66.34
C GLU A 977 -1.36 -17.81 66.93
N SER A 978 -2.45 -18.49 66.54
CA SER A 978 -2.52 -19.83 65.92
C SER A 978 -3.80 -20.09 65.07
N GLU A 979 -3.83 -21.27 64.42
CA GLU A 979 -5.02 -22.14 64.20
C GLU A 979 -6.11 -21.71 63.17
N ASP A 980 -6.70 -22.59 62.33
CA ASP A 980 -6.37 -24.01 62.05
C ASP A 980 -7.00 -24.54 60.72
N GLU A 981 -6.68 -25.81 60.41
CA GLU A 981 -7.45 -26.77 59.59
C GLU A 981 -7.68 -26.55 58.07
N GLN A 982 -6.75 -27.17 57.34
CA GLN A 982 -6.87 -27.76 56.00
C GLN A 982 -8.10 -28.69 55.81
N ILE A 983 -9.03 -28.39 54.89
CA ILE A 983 -9.89 -29.40 54.19
C ILE A 983 -10.35 -28.92 52.80
N VAL A 984 -10.39 -29.86 51.86
CA VAL A 984 -10.80 -29.70 50.45
C VAL A 984 -12.32 -29.65 50.30
N VAL A 985 -12.90 -28.64 49.62
CA VAL A 985 -14.08 -28.77 48.74
C VAL A 985 -14.06 -27.68 47.64
N THR A 986 -14.21 -28.16 46.41
CA THR A 986 -14.52 -27.48 45.14
C THR A 986 -15.24 -26.12 45.19
N ARG A 987 -14.82 -25.19 44.32
CA ARG A 987 -15.77 -24.37 43.56
C ARG A 987 -15.82 -24.92 42.14
N GLN A 988 -17.02 -25.09 41.58
CA GLN A 988 -17.22 -25.70 40.27
C GLN A 988 -16.42 -24.95 39.19
N GLU A 989 -15.34 -25.58 38.73
CA GLU A 989 -15.12 -25.65 37.30
C GLU A 989 -16.41 -26.23 36.69
N GLU A 990 -16.93 -25.61 35.63
CA GLU A 990 -17.83 -26.37 34.76
C GLU A 990 -17.01 -27.55 34.26
N GLU A 991 -17.34 -28.77 34.72
CA GLU A 991 -16.94 -30.00 34.03
C GLU A 991 -17.58 -29.94 32.64
N ARG A 992 -16.93 -29.23 31.72
CA ARG A 992 -17.02 -29.47 30.29
C ARG A 992 -16.57 -30.90 30.13
N ASP A 993 -17.56 -31.79 30.00
CA ASP A 993 -17.32 -33.20 29.81
C ASP A 993 -16.28 -33.36 28.68
N PRO A 994 -15.11 -33.96 28.95
CA PRO A 994 -14.05 -34.06 27.95
C PRO A 994 -14.46 -34.94 26.76
N VAL A 995 -15.54 -35.73 26.87
CA VAL A 995 -16.17 -36.37 25.72
C VAL A 995 -16.95 -35.35 24.91
N THR A 996 -17.77 -34.50 25.53
CA THR A 996 -18.49 -33.42 24.83
C THR A 996 -17.56 -32.32 24.28
N GLU A 997 -16.45 -31.99 24.94
CA GLU A 997 -15.46 -31.03 24.44
C GLU A 997 -14.61 -31.65 23.32
N ALA A 998 -14.22 -32.92 23.42
CA ALA A 998 -13.57 -33.63 22.31
C ALA A 998 -14.55 -33.96 21.16
N GLU A 999 -15.85 -34.12 21.42
CA GLU A 999 -16.90 -34.21 20.39
C GLU A 999 -17.16 -32.84 19.76
N PHE A 1000 -17.14 -31.75 20.53
CA PHE A 1000 -17.24 -30.39 20.00
C PHE A 1000 -16.01 -30.03 19.15
N ASP A 1001 -14.79 -30.28 19.64
CA ASP A 1001 -13.56 -30.07 18.86
C ASP A 1001 -13.50 -31.00 17.65
N ARG A 1002 -13.99 -32.25 17.75
CA ARG A 1002 -14.07 -33.16 16.60
C ARG A 1002 -15.20 -32.79 15.63
N GLU A 1003 -16.33 -32.28 16.08
CA GLU A 1003 -17.40 -31.76 15.22
C GLU A 1003 -17.01 -30.41 14.61
N PHE A 1004 -16.21 -29.60 15.30
CA PHE A 1004 -15.65 -28.34 14.81
C PHE A 1004 -14.51 -28.60 13.82
N GLU A 1005 -13.59 -29.53 14.09
CA GLU A 1005 -12.61 -30.02 13.11
C GLU A 1005 -13.30 -30.69 11.93
N LYS A 1006 -14.38 -31.44 12.13
CA LYS A 1006 -15.18 -32.03 11.05
C LYS A 1006 -15.94 -30.97 10.26
N MET A 1007 -16.50 -29.94 10.89
CA MET A 1007 -17.17 -28.81 10.22
C MET A 1007 -16.16 -27.95 9.45
N MET A 1008 -14.98 -27.71 10.01
CA MET A 1008 -13.84 -27.07 9.34
C MET A 1008 -13.32 -27.93 8.19
N ALA A 1009 -13.24 -29.26 8.34
CA ALA A 1009 -12.85 -30.19 7.30
C ALA A 1009 -13.91 -30.29 6.18
N GLU A 1010 -15.19 -30.32 6.50
CA GLU A 1010 -16.30 -30.29 5.52
C GLU A 1010 -16.39 -28.94 4.79
N SER A 1011 -16.10 -27.83 5.49
CA SER A 1011 -15.96 -26.47 4.91
C SER A 1011 -14.70 -26.33 4.04
N MET A 1012 -13.64 -27.09 4.31
CA MET A 1012 -12.41 -27.13 3.51
C MET A 1012 -12.47 -28.12 2.35
N ASP A 1013 -13.14 -29.26 2.49
CA ASP A 1013 -13.34 -30.24 1.42
C ASP A 1013 -14.41 -29.78 0.41
N SER A 1014 -15.45 -29.04 0.84
CA SER A 1014 -16.34 -28.33 -0.10
C SER A 1014 -15.58 -27.32 -0.96
N ARG A 1015 -14.64 -26.55 -0.37
CA ARG A 1015 -13.75 -25.64 -1.11
C ARG A 1015 -12.66 -26.33 -1.94
N ARG A 1016 -12.35 -27.62 -1.72
CA ARG A 1016 -11.34 -28.37 -2.50
C ARG A 1016 -11.85 -28.86 -3.85
N PHE A 1017 -13.17 -28.90 -4.07
CA PHE A 1017 -13.75 -29.29 -5.36
C PHE A 1017 -14.14 -28.10 -6.27
N GLU A 1018 -14.16 -26.87 -5.75
CA GLU A 1018 -14.32 -25.67 -6.56
C GLU A 1018 -13.05 -25.34 -7.36
N ARG A 1019 -12.95 -25.89 -8.56
CA ARG A 1019 -12.01 -25.40 -9.57
C ARG A 1019 -12.45 -24.02 -10.07
N LYS A 1020 -11.66 -23.00 -9.78
CA LYS A 1020 -11.74 -21.67 -10.41
C LYS A 1020 -11.94 -21.79 -11.91
N THR A 1021 -13.09 -21.38 -12.40
CA THR A 1021 -13.38 -21.22 -13.83
C THR A 1021 -12.64 -19.98 -14.34
N VAL A 1022 -11.60 -20.19 -15.13
CA VAL A 1022 -11.00 -19.10 -15.92
C VAL A 1022 -12.01 -18.74 -17.00
N PHE A 1023 -12.58 -17.54 -16.92
CA PHE A 1023 -13.53 -17.03 -17.89
C PHE A 1023 -12.76 -16.36 -19.04
N ASP A 1024 -12.69 -17.04 -20.17
CA ASP A 1024 -12.09 -16.56 -21.41
C ASP A 1024 -13.21 -16.49 -22.46
N ILE A 1025 -13.37 -15.36 -23.15
CA ILE A 1025 -14.52 -15.08 -24.02
C ILE A 1025 -14.08 -15.09 -25.50
N PRO A 1026 -14.37 -16.15 -26.27
CA PRO A 1026 -14.10 -16.17 -27.71
C PRO A 1026 -15.26 -15.51 -28.47
N LEU A 1027 -14.94 -14.50 -29.28
CA LEU A 1027 -15.88 -13.86 -30.20
C LEU A 1027 -16.38 -14.85 -31.28
N PRO A 1028 -17.69 -14.99 -31.52
CA PRO A 1028 -18.22 -15.95 -32.49
C PRO A 1028 -18.09 -15.44 -33.94
N MET A 1029 -17.26 -16.13 -34.73
CA MET A 1029 -17.17 -15.94 -36.18
C MET A 1029 -18.39 -16.54 -36.92
N LYS A 1030 -18.82 -15.92 -38.03
CA LYS A 1030 -20.02 -16.29 -38.80
C LYS A 1030 -19.75 -17.33 -39.91
N ARG A 1031 -20.86 -18.02 -40.28
CA ARG A 1031 -21.21 -18.69 -41.58
C ARG A 1031 -20.98 -20.22 -41.64
N PRO A 1032 -21.70 -20.98 -42.52
CA PRO A 1032 -22.83 -20.61 -43.40
C PRO A 1032 -24.13 -21.43 -43.18
N ARG A 1033 -25.14 -21.19 -44.04
CA ARG A 1033 -26.47 -21.84 -44.09
C ARG A 1033 -26.42 -23.33 -44.50
N GLU A 1034 -27.39 -24.13 -44.02
CA GLU A 1034 -28.28 -24.92 -44.91
C GLU A 1034 -29.56 -25.45 -44.20
N ASN A 1035 -30.64 -25.53 -45.00
CA ASN A 1035 -31.92 -26.28 -44.86
C ASN A 1035 -32.87 -26.08 -43.65
N MET A 1036 -34.06 -25.54 -43.96
CA MET A 1036 -35.31 -25.78 -43.21
C MET A 1036 -35.87 -27.19 -43.52
N PRO A 1037 -36.78 -27.72 -42.68
CA PRO A 1037 -38.20 -27.69 -43.07
C PRO A 1037 -39.18 -27.33 -41.93
N SER A 1038 -40.42 -27.03 -42.32
CA SER A 1038 -41.63 -26.83 -41.51
C SER A 1038 -42.80 -27.63 -42.14
N PRO A 1039 -44.03 -27.74 -41.56
CA PRO A 1039 -44.54 -27.25 -40.27
C PRO A 1039 -45.25 -28.32 -39.36
N GLU A 1040 -45.50 -27.96 -38.09
CA GLU A 1040 -46.61 -28.32 -37.14
C GLU A 1040 -47.23 -29.76 -37.06
N PRO A 1041 -47.67 -30.26 -35.85
CA PRO A 1041 -48.49 -29.52 -34.87
C PRO A 1041 -48.23 -29.78 -33.35
N ILE A 1042 -49.01 -29.09 -32.52
CA ILE A 1042 -49.18 -29.20 -31.05
C ILE A 1042 -50.65 -29.65 -30.78
N PRO A 1043 -51.04 -30.32 -29.67
CA PRO A 1043 -50.30 -30.81 -28.49
C PRO A 1043 -50.43 -32.32 -28.20
N ALA A 1044 -49.50 -32.85 -27.40
CA ALA A 1044 -49.77 -33.95 -26.45
C ALA A 1044 -48.88 -33.75 -25.21
N GLU A 1045 -49.41 -34.05 -24.02
CA GLU A 1045 -48.74 -33.82 -22.74
C GLU A 1045 -47.42 -34.62 -22.63
N PRO A 1046 -46.27 -33.99 -22.32
CA PRO A 1046 -45.08 -34.74 -21.99
C PRO A 1046 -45.21 -35.31 -20.58
N VAL A 1047 -45.56 -36.59 -20.48
CA VAL A 1047 -45.32 -37.39 -19.27
C VAL A 1047 -43.86 -37.21 -18.88
N ALA A 1048 -43.61 -36.60 -17.72
CA ALA A 1048 -42.26 -36.25 -17.30
C ALA A 1048 -41.37 -37.51 -17.27
N PRO A 1049 -40.19 -37.52 -17.92
CA PRO A 1049 -39.28 -38.64 -17.86
C PRO A 1049 -38.82 -38.82 -16.41
N LYS A 1050 -39.11 -39.99 -15.83
CA LYS A 1050 -38.88 -40.30 -14.41
C LYS A 1050 -37.41 -40.41 -14.01
N THR A 1051 -36.48 -40.20 -14.94
CA THR A 1051 -35.03 -40.30 -14.73
C THR A 1051 -34.27 -39.17 -15.47
N MET A 1052 -33.25 -38.62 -14.81
CA MET A 1052 -32.28 -37.69 -15.41
C MET A 1052 -30.93 -38.38 -15.60
N ALA A 1053 -30.29 -38.14 -16.74
CA ALA A 1053 -29.00 -38.75 -17.10
C ALA A 1053 -27.80 -37.91 -16.62
N PHE A 1054 -26.91 -38.49 -15.81
CA PHE A 1054 -25.72 -37.84 -15.25
C PHE A 1054 -24.43 -38.49 -15.76
N SER A 1055 -23.48 -37.73 -16.31
CA SER A 1055 -22.16 -38.26 -16.71
C SER A 1055 -21.19 -38.31 -15.52
N LEU A 1056 -21.08 -39.48 -14.88
CA LEU A 1056 -20.07 -39.74 -13.85
C LEU A 1056 -18.68 -39.94 -14.50
N MET A 1057 -17.73 -39.06 -14.18
CA MET A 1057 -16.32 -39.28 -14.53
C MET A 1057 -15.70 -40.30 -13.59
N THR A 1058 -15.17 -41.39 -14.14
CA THR A 1058 -14.40 -42.40 -13.39
C THR A 1058 -12.96 -42.45 -13.89
N LYS A 1059 -12.01 -42.53 -12.96
CA LYS A 1059 -10.57 -42.49 -13.24
C LYS A 1059 -9.96 -43.88 -13.12
N LYS A 1060 -9.91 -44.64 -14.22
CA LYS A 1060 -9.18 -45.91 -14.28
C LYS A 1060 -7.80 -45.69 -14.91
N GLY A 1061 -6.82 -45.37 -14.06
CA GLY A 1061 -5.46 -45.03 -14.49
C GLY A 1061 -5.31 -43.57 -14.93
N ASN A 1062 -4.36 -43.30 -15.83
CA ASN A 1062 -3.93 -41.93 -16.16
C ASN A 1062 -4.72 -41.26 -17.30
N LYS A 1063 -5.92 -41.78 -17.65
CA LYS A 1063 -6.90 -41.12 -18.52
C LYS A 1063 -8.29 -41.21 -17.89
N GLN A 1064 -9.08 -40.15 -18.03
CA GLN A 1064 -10.44 -40.05 -17.50
C GLN A 1064 -11.46 -40.56 -18.54
N GLN A 1065 -12.52 -41.21 -18.09
CA GLN A 1065 -13.68 -41.57 -18.91
C GLN A 1065 -14.99 -41.19 -18.21
N THR A 1066 -15.92 -40.59 -18.96
CA THR A 1066 -17.30 -40.34 -18.55
C THR A 1066 -18.18 -41.57 -18.81
N ARG A 1067 -19.09 -41.88 -17.88
CA ARG A 1067 -20.19 -42.82 -18.06
C ARG A 1067 -21.50 -42.17 -17.62
N THR A 1068 -22.52 -42.22 -18.47
CA THR A 1068 -23.87 -41.79 -18.12
C THR A 1068 -24.54 -42.80 -17.18
N ILE A 1069 -25.16 -42.29 -16.12
CA ILE A 1069 -25.96 -43.03 -15.13
C ILE A 1069 -27.29 -42.28 -14.98
N ASP A 1070 -28.40 -43.00 -15.15
CA ASP A 1070 -29.74 -42.41 -15.06
C ASP A 1070 -30.25 -42.51 -13.61
N LEU A 1071 -30.53 -41.37 -12.99
CA LEU A 1071 -31.03 -41.27 -11.60
C LEU A 1071 -32.52 -40.88 -11.58
N PRO A 1072 -33.34 -41.42 -10.66
CA PRO A 1072 -34.74 -41.03 -10.53
C PRO A 1072 -34.94 -39.54 -10.22
N SER A 1073 -35.93 -38.94 -10.89
CA SER A 1073 -36.26 -37.50 -10.83
C SER A 1073 -36.72 -37.00 -9.45
N ASP A 1074 -37.06 -37.93 -8.57
CA ASP A 1074 -37.57 -37.79 -7.20
C ASP A 1074 -36.48 -37.97 -6.13
N SER A 1075 -35.22 -38.21 -6.53
CA SER A 1075 -34.08 -38.16 -5.59
C SER A 1075 -33.84 -36.75 -5.04
N THR A 1076 -33.47 -36.65 -3.77
CA THR A 1076 -33.17 -35.37 -3.09
C THR A 1076 -32.13 -34.54 -3.83
N PHE A 1077 -31.13 -35.20 -4.43
CA PHE A 1077 -30.11 -34.56 -5.27
C PHE A 1077 -30.70 -33.95 -6.55
N ALA A 1078 -31.59 -34.67 -7.26
CA ALA A 1078 -32.26 -34.14 -8.45
C ALA A 1078 -33.21 -32.98 -8.13
N ILE A 1079 -33.89 -33.02 -6.97
CA ILE A 1079 -34.76 -31.93 -6.51
C ILE A 1079 -33.94 -30.68 -6.13
N ALA A 1080 -32.86 -30.85 -5.36
CA ALA A 1080 -31.97 -29.75 -4.98
C ALA A 1080 -31.34 -29.07 -6.21
N MET A 1081 -30.81 -29.86 -7.16
CA MET A 1081 -30.24 -29.33 -8.40
C MET A 1081 -31.27 -28.62 -9.29
N ARG A 1082 -32.53 -29.09 -9.31
CA ARG A 1082 -33.61 -28.45 -10.05
C ARG A 1082 -34.05 -27.13 -9.41
N SER A 1083 -34.09 -27.07 -8.08
CA SER A 1083 -34.32 -25.85 -7.31
C SER A 1083 -33.22 -24.81 -7.59
N GLN A 1084 -31.95 -25.24 -7.56
CA GLN A 1084 -30.81 -24.38 -7.85
C GLN A 1084 -30.82 -23.88 -9.31
N GLN A 1085 -31.07 -24.75 -10.30
CA GLN A 1085 -31.24 -24.31 -11.70
C GLN A 1085 -32.43 -23.36 -11.91
N GLN A 1086 -33.44 -23.42 -11.05
CA GLN A 1086 -34.57 -22.49 -11.11
C GLN A 1086 -34.20 -21.14 -10.49
N ALA A 1087 -33.52 -21.13 -9.35
CA ALA A 1087 -32.95 -19.92 -8.74
C ALA A 1087 -31.96 -19.22 -9.68
N ASP A 1088 -31.01 -19.95 -10.28
CA ASP A 1088 -30.04 -19.44 -11.26
C ASP A 1088 -30.75 -18.83 -12.49
N ARG A 1089 -31.89 -19.40 -12.91
CA ARG A 1089 -32.72 -18.84 -14.00
C ARG A 1089 -33.44 -17.57 -13.58
N GLU A 1090 -33.98 -17.52 -12.38
CA GLU A 1090 -34.66 -16.33 -11.85
C GLU A 1090 -33.66 -15.19 -11.60
N GLU A 1091 -32.42 -15.51 -11.21
CA GLU A 1091 -31.31 -14.57 -11.11
C GLU A 1091 -30.84 -14.11 -12.51
N GLN A 1092 -30.65 -15.02 -13.46
CA GLN A 1092 -30.37 -14.64 -14.86
C GLN A 1092 -31.49 -13.80 -15.48
N GLN A 1093 -32.77 -14.05 -15.15
CA GLN A 1093 -33.88 -13.22 -15.59
C GLN A 1093 -33.88 -11.85 -14.89
N ARG A 1094 -33.53 -11.78 -13.60
CA ARG A 1094 -33.32 -10.51 -12.89
C ARG A 1094 -32.20 -9.71 -13.51
N ILE A 1095 -31.02 -10.29 -13.74
CA ILE A 1095 -29.88 -9.66 -14.39
C ILE A 1095 -30.25 -9.23 -15.82
N LYS A 1096 -30.92 -10.09 -16.59
CA LYS A 1096 -31.38 -9.76 -17.95
C LYS A 1096 -32.37 -8.61 -17.96
N ASN A 1097 -33.31 -8.55 -17.03
CA ASN A 1097 -34.23 -7.42 -16.88
C ASN A 1097 -33.51 -6.15 -16.41
N LEU A 1098 -32.50 -6.27 -15.55
CA LEU A 1098 -31.66 -5.15 -15.13
C LEU A 1098 -30.88 -4.55 -16.30
N VAL A 1099 -30.27 -5.42 -17.14
CA VAL A 1099 -29.55 -5.02 -18.35
C VAL A 1099 -30.49 -4.43 -19.41
N LEU A 1100 -31.67 -5.03 -19.64
CA LEU A 1100 -32.70 -4.47 -20.53
C LEU A 1100 -33.19 -3.09 -20.05
N ASN A 1101 -33.39 -2.89 -18.75
CA ASN A 1101 -33.73 -1.58 -18.19
C ASN A 1101 -32.57 -0.58 -18.28
N TYR A 1102 -31.32 -1.04 -18.23
CA TYR A 1102 -30.13 -0.20 -18.39
C TYR A 1102 -29.94 0.24 -19.87
N GLU A 1103 -30.13 -0.67 -20.83
CA GLU A 1103 -30.16 -0.32 -22.26
C GLU A 1103 -31.34 0.63 -22.58
N ALA A 1104 -32.55 0.34 -22.07
CA ALA A 1104 -33.73 1.17 -22.28
C ALA A 1104 -33.67 2.57 -21.61
N SER A 1105 -32.75 2.79 -20.67
CA SER A 1105 -32.49 4.11 -20.09
C SER A 1105 -31.26 4.82 -20.66
N THR A 1106 -30.54 4.19 -21.61
CA THR A 1106 -29.31 4.73 -22.21
C THR A 1106 -29.46 5.04 -23.72
N GLU A 1107 -30.55 4.65 -24.39
CA GLU A 1107 -30.86 5.16 -25.74
C GLU A 1107 -31.45 6.59 -25.70
N PRO A 1108 -30.90 7.55 -26.49
CA PRO A 1108 -31.50 8.87 -26.63
C PRO A 1108 -32.71 8.83 -27.58
N GLU A 1109 -33.83 9.44 -27.19
CA GLU A 1109 -35.05 9.44 -28.00
C GLU A 1109 -34.83 9.99 -29.43
N PRO A 1110 -35.26 9.25 -30.48
CA PRO A 1110 -35.28 9.77 -31.84
C PRO A 1110 -36.43 10.76 -32.01
N THR A 1111 -36.10 11.99 -32.44
CA THR A 1111 -37.09 13.02 -32.76
C THR A 1111 -37.64 12.82 -34.17
N GLU A 1112 -38.82 12.21 -34.30
CA GLU A 1112 -39.59 12.23 -35.56
C GLU A 1112 -40.74 13.23 -35.53
N THR A 1113 -41.05 13.79 -36.71
CA THR A 1113 -41.99 14.89 -36.88
C THR A 1113 -43.12 14.54 -37.85
N ALA A 1114 -44.36 14.73 -37.36
CA ALA A 1114 -45.58 15.06 -38.08
C ALA A 1114 -46.14 14.10 -39.17
N THR A 1115 -47.40 13.69 -38.99
CA THR A 1115 -48.45 13.98 -40.00
C THR A 1115 -49.89 13.97 -39.42
N GLN A 1116 -50.65 15.03 -39.74
CA GLN A 1116 -52.10 15.16 -40.01
C GLN A 1116 -53.10 14.04 -39.59
N GLU A 1117 -54.34 14.29 -39.13
CA GLU A 1117 -55.28 15.34 -39.59
C GLU A 1117 -56.56 15.49 -38.69
N LYS A 1118 -57.30 16.60 -38.87
CA LYS A 1118 -58.77 16.83 -38.68
C LYS A 1118 -59.44 17.06 -37.29
N ARG A 1119 -59.93 18.32 -37.19
CA ARG A 1119 -61.25 18.82 -36.71
C ARG A 1119 -61.46 19.29 -35.25
N THR A 1120 -61.67 20.60 -35.16
CA THR A 1120 -62.35 21.41 -34.12
C THR A 1120 -63.90 21.33 -34.28
N PRO A 1121 -64.77 22.14 -33.61
CA PRO A 1121 -64.61 23.11 -32.48
C PRO A 1121 -65.70 23.08 -31.37
N ALA A 1122 -65.44 23.76 -30.23
CA ALA A 1122 -66.35 24.59 -29.38
C ALA A 1122 -65.62 24.86 -28.04
N GLY A 1123 -65.39 26.08 -27.54
CA GLY A 1123 -66.35 27.14 -27.14
C GLY A 1123 -66.43 27.14 -25.59
N GLN A 1124 -66.37 28.22 -24.80
CA GLN A 1124 -66.47 29.68 -24.97
C GLN A 1124 -65.54 30.36 -23.91
N ARG A 1125 -64.91 31.53 -24.18
CA ARG A 1125 -65.22 32.89 -23.61
C ARG A 1125 -65.65 32.90 -22.11
N MET A 1126 -65.18 33.82 -21.24
CA MET A 1126 -64.72 35.21 -21.46
C MET A 1126 -63.98 35.81 -20.23
N ASP A 1127 -63.14 36.84 -20.44
CA ASP A 1127 -62.95 38.12 -19.70
C ASP A 1127 -63.06 38.20 -18.13
N LYS A 1128 -62.33 39.04 -17.37
CA LYS A 1128 -61.40 40.17 -17.63
C LYS A 1128 -60.64 40.61 -16.36
N ALA A 1129 -59.48 41.27 -16.53
CA ALA A 1129 -58.82 42.36 -15.74
C ALA A 1129 -58.95 42.46 -14.18
N GLY A 1130 -57.93 42.87 -13.41
CA GLY A 1130 -56.53 43.21 -13.72
C GLY A 1130 -55.83 44.04 -12.59
N ALA A 1131 -54.48 44.06 -12.58
CA ALA A 1131 -53.56 44.92 -11.78
C ALA A 1131 -53.66 44.85 -10.22
N ASN A 1132 -52.62 44.70 -9.39
CA ASN A 1132 -51.20 45.06 -9.48
C ASN A 1132 -50.42 44.51 -8.24
N ARG A 1133 -49.07 44.53 -8.28
CA ARG A 1133 -48.08 44.32 -7.16
C ARG A 1133 -47.82 42.92 -6.54
N SER A 1134 -46.84 42.24 -7.16
CA SER A 1134 -45.57 41.74 -6.56
C SER A 1134 -45.53 40.86 -5.29
N ALA A 1135 -44.92 39.67 -5.50
CA ALA A 1135 -43.91 38.96 -4.67
C ALA A 1135 -44.28 37.60 -4.01
N PHE A 1136 -43.22 36.78 -3.87
CA PHE A 1136 -43.05 35.53 -3.10
C PHE A 1136 -43.55 34.14 -3.60
N ARG A 1137 -42.55 33.28 -3.83
CA ARG A 1137 -42.37 31.86 -3.40
C ARG A 1137 -43.55 30.86 -3.38
N SER A 1138 -43.44 29.87 -4.26
CA SER A 1138 -43.51 28.42 -4.00
C SER A 1138 -44.33 27.87 -2.81
N ARG A 1139 -45.41 27.13 -3.14
CA ARG A 1139 -45.98 26.00 -2.37
C ARG A 1139 -46.22 24.84 -3.36
N LYS A 1140 -45.64 23.65 -3.13
CA LYS A 1140 -46.22 22.49 -2.43
C LYS A 1140 -47.50 21.95 -3.08
N LEU A 1141 -47.38 20.80 -3.77
CA LEU A 1141 -48.51 19.88 -3.99
C LEU A 1141 -49.03 19.35 -2.65
N GLN A 1142 -50.32 18.99 -2.60
CA GLN A 1142 -50.98 18.45 -1.42
C GLN A 1142 -51.39 16.99 -1.62
N LEU A 1143 -51.66 16.31 -0.50
CA LEU A 1143 -51.96 14.87 -0.41
C LEU A 1143 -53.37 14.48 -0.92
N SER A 1144 -53.96 15.27 -1.82
CA SER A 1144 -55.25 15.00 -2.49
C SER A 1144 -55.09 14.39 -3.89
N ASP A 1145 -53.87 14.41 -4.43
CA ASP A 1145 -53.63 14.22 -5.87
C ASP A 1145 -53.19 12.77 -6.20
N VAL A 1146 -53.50 11.82 -5.32
CA VAL A 1146 -53.28 10.38 -5.51
C VAL A 1146 -54.58 9.64 -5.22
N ASN A 1147 -55.16 9.01 -6.25
CA ASN A 1147 -56.21 8.00 -6.04
C ASN A 1147 -55.58 6.73 -5.45
N TRP A 1148 -56.27 6.13 -4.47
CA TRP A 1148 -55.90 4.91 -3.75
C TRP A 1148 -55.57 3.72 -4.65
#